data_AF-A0A933QAZ8-F1
#
_entry.id   AF-A0A933QAZ8-F1
#
_cell.length_a   1.000
_cell.length_b   1.000
_cell.length_c   1.000
_cell.angle_alpha   90.00
_cell.angle_beta   90.00
_cell.angle_gamma   90.00
#
_symmetry.space_group_name_H-M   'P 1'
#
loop_
_entity.id
_entity.type
_entity.pdbx_description
1 polymer ?
#
loop_
_entity_poly.entity_id
_entity_poly.type
_entity_poly.pdbx_seq_one_letter_code
_entity_poly.pdbx_strand_id
1 'polypeptide(L)'
;MRALEAMGVTVHVASVDVSDEIQLRAYLDRYAGEAWPAIRGVVHGAGSFANELAARMDRRTFDAVVRPKLLGAQLLDRLLPDLDLFVMFSSTGAFLAQPGQANYAAANAGLDAVAQDRRARGLPAMSIAWGIWANTGLVKDEAGVRNVAEMARQGIGSFTPERGAAMFAWLCGQSQPTTVVLPMDWAAFRRARGGRDFPIFREVMAGAAADAPGAGDLVASLGSANAAERRQILDGVVRDTVSRVLKIAASRLDPRKTLGSMGLNSLMAMELRNRLEATLGRPLSATLAWNYPTVEALVAHLAGADPAAPAAAPAATAPRTDNSASLPTDMLDGLDQLSALSDEDAALMAKQVRQQAEHVLRADPVAIVGMACRVPGGGDSPELFWQLLRDGTDAIREVPADRWDADAWYDSDPSAIGKTVTKWAGFLEHIDGFDAEYFGILPREAQHMDPQQRLFLEVAIEALDDAGLTREQLRGSRAGVFIASYHNDYAQLQYSDVDAIDLRTLTGTLHSVLANRLSYFLDLRGPSISIDTACSSSLVATHLACQSLRHGESDIAIAGGVSVIIAPELLVSMSKVGFMAPDGRCKTFDASADGFGRGEGCGIVVLKRLSDAIADGDRVLAVVRGSAVNQDGHSTLLAAPSGPAQQALIEEALAGAQLDAGRIGLMETHGTGTALGDPIEVEAIAATIGRPAAGAGPCLLGSAKANVGHLEAAAGVTGLIKSVLALRHEAVPPQVHFHRLSPHISLQGTRLAVPTSLVPWPKGEVPRCAAISSFGVGGTNAHVIVEEAPSLPGENAEASRDQLRVLSLSAHSDAALRELAAAWSGFLERTPESAADLCYTATQRRTHHDYRLALVGRSKSDLAARIADYLRDDVATGFAAGRRPAISGPRVAFVFSGQGPQWHAMGRELMASEPVFRDAIEACDRVLRPWSGWSLLEALAATEADTRVDQTEALFAVQVALAALWKSWGIEPDAVVGHSVGEIAALHVAGVLTLEQAIRVVWHRGRIMQQATGFGRMASVGLTAGQAAELVRPYGERLSVAAINAPRSVVLSGETEALTAVLAELTARGVEHRLLPVQYAFHSAQMAPFQQRLADELADLHSATAMIPVYSTVMGGLAADVNFDAGYFGRNVREPVRIADAIRAMADDGHTAFLEIGPHPVLGSTIAECFAAHEEAHVAVLASLRRGKPERETMLLACAGLYAAGCVPAWHAFQEDFGNVVSLPPTAWQRKRYWLRRRPAAQLPAGG
;
A
#
# COMPACT_ATOMS: atom_id res chain seq x y z
N MET A 1 21.68 -84.57 11.68
CA MET A 1 21.61 -85.55 12.79
C MET A 1 21.85 -86.95 12.27
N ARG A 2 20.93 -87.58 11.52
CA ARG A 2 21.14 -88.92 10.92
C ARG A 2 22.44 -89.10 10.13
N ALA A 3 22.88 -88.07 9.40
CA ALA A 3 24.16 -88.10 8.68
C ALA A 3 25.40 -88.11 9.60
N LEU A 4 25.33 -87.49 10.79
CA LEU A 4 26.41 -87.51 11.78
C LEU A 4 26.43 -88.86 12.53
N GLU A 5 25.26 -89.40 12.86
CA GLU A 5 25.12 -90.73 13.47
C GLU A 5 25.68 -91.82 12.55
N ALA A 6 25.46 -91.71 11.24
CA ALA A 6 26.06 -92.60 10.24
C ALA A 6 27.60 -92.49 10.16
N MET A 7 28.19 -91.40 10.64
CA MET A 7 29.64 -91.20 10.76
C MET A 7 30.20 -91.66 12.11
N GLY A 8 29.39 -92.31 12.95
CA GLY A 8 29.78 -92.80 14.27
C GLY A 8 29.69 -91.76 15.39
N VAL A 9 29.06 -90.60 15.14
CA VAL A 9 28.86 -89.54 16.15
C VAL A 9 27.56 -89.77 16.90
N THR A 10 27.62 -89.88 18.23
CA THR A 10 26.40 -89.87 19.06
C THR A 10 25.83 -88.46 19.15
N VAL A 11 24.58 -88.26 18.73
CA VAL A 11 23.93 -86.95 18.74
C VAL A 11 22.87 -86.89 19.83
N HIS A 12 23.03 -85.96 20.77
CA HIS A 12 22.04 -85.66 21.80
C HIS A 12 21.32 -84.36 21.50
N VAL A 13 19.99 -84.37 21.59
CA VAL A 13 19.16 -83.20 21.33
C VAL A 13 18.45 -82.81 22.62
N ALA A 14 18.65 -81.56 23.06
CA ALA A 14 18.01 -81.01 24.24
C ALA A 14 17.31 -79.70 23.90
N SER A 15 16.18 -79.45 24.57
CA SER A 15 15.47 -78.17 24.52
C SER A 15 15.79 -77.40 25.80
N VAL A 16 16.58 -76.33 25.67
CA VAL A 16 17.08 -75.49 26.78
C VAL A 16 17.20 -74.06 26.27
N ASP A 17 16.68 -73.08 27.01
CA ASP A 17 16.95 -71.67 26.73
C ASP A 17 18.34 -71.31 27.28
N VAL A 18 19.30 -71.13 26.38
CA VAL A 18 20.69 -70.79 26.73
C VAL A 18 20.84 -69.40 27.35
N SER A 19 19.82 -68.54 27.26
CA SER A 19 19.79 -67.22 27.89
C SER A 19 19.17 -67.22 29.30
N ASP A 20 18.67 -68.37 29.77
CA ASP A 20 18.15 -68.59 31.12
C ASP A 20 19.19 -69.41 31.92
N GLU A 21 19.84 -68.76 32.89
CA GLU A 21 20.91 -69.38 33.68
C GLU A 21 20.41 -70.61 34.47
N ILE A 22 19.16 -70.59 34.95
CA ILE A 22 18.61 -71.68 35.77
C ILE A 22 18.41 -72.91 34.89
N GLN A 23 17.79 -72.73 33.73
CA GLN A 23 17.57 -73.83 32.78
C GLN A 23 18.88 -74.40 32.24
N LEU A 24 19.83 -73.53 31.89
CA LEU A 24 21.13 -73.94 31.37
C LEU A 24 21.94 -74.72 32.41
N ARG A 25 21.98 -74.25 33.66
CA ARG A 25 22.68 -74.95 34.74
C ARG A 25 22.05 -76.31 35.05
N ALA A 26 20.71 -76.36 35.16
CA ALA A 26 20.00 -77.62 35.38
C ALA A 26 20.27 -78.65 34.27
N TYR A 27 20.38 -78.18 33.02
CA TYR A 27 20.76 -79.03 31.90
C TYR A 27 22.19 -79.55 32.00
N LEU A 28 23.15 -78.67 32.31
CA LEU A 28 24.57 -79.05 32.44
C LEU A 28 24.80 -80.03 33.60
N ASP A 29 24.10 -79.85 34.72
CA ASP A 29 24.14 -80.76 35.86
C ASP A 29 23.58 -82.15 35.47
N ARG A 30 22.46 -82.18 34.73
CA ARG A 30 21.90 -83.43 34.20
C ARG A 30 22.86 -84.10 33.22
N TYR A 31 23.44 -83.34 32.29
CA TYR A 31 24.42 -83.83 31.32
C TYR A 31 25.63 -84.49 32.02
N ALA A 32 26.14 -83.87 33.08
CA ALA A 32 27.23 -84.42 33.88
C ALA A 32 26.83 -85.72 34.62
N GLY A 33 25.58 -85.81 35.07
CA GLY A 33 25.03 -87.00 35.76
C GLY A 33 24.82 -88.23 34.86
N GLU A 34 24.69 -88.05 33.54
CA GLU A 34 24.45 -89.13 32.57
C GLU A 34 25.76 -89.82 32.08
N ALA A 35 26.91 -89.49 32.69
CA ALA A 35 28.25 -90.04 32.38
C ALA A 35 28.71 -89.86 30.92
N TRP A 36 28.22 -88.85 30.23
CA TRP A 36 28.68 -88.49 28.89
C TRP A 36 30.06 -87.79 28.94
N PRO A 37 30.84 -87.81 27.84
CA PRO A 37 32.10 -87.07 27.77
C PRO A 37 31.90 -85.59 28.09
N ALA A 38 32.84 -84.99 28.83
CA ALA A 38 32.81 -83.57 29.15
C ALA A 38 32.70 -82.73 27.88
N ILE A 39 31.91 -81.65 27.94
CA ILE A 39 31.77 -80.72 26.82
C ILE A 39 33.11 -80.00 26.64
N ARG A 40 33.84 -80.31 25.56
CA ARG A 40 35.11 -79.67 25.20
C ARG A 40 34.98 -78.61 24.11
N GLY A 41 33.82 -78.49 23.49
CA GLY A 41 33.60 -77.53 22.41
C GLY A 41 32.18 -76.98 22.40
N VAL A 42 32.05 -75.69 22.13
CA VAL A 42 30.75 -75.02 21.93
C VAL A 42 30.78 -74.26 20.62
N VAL A 43 29.73 -74.46 19.81
CA VAL A 43 29.42 -73.63 18.65
C VAL A 43 28.09 -72.91 18.94
N HIS A 44 28.18 -71.64 19.29
CA HIS A 44 27.03 -70.80 19.60
C HIS A 44 26.44 -70.21 18.31
N GLY A 45 25.48 -70.94 17.73
CA GLY A 45 24.77 -70.60 16.50
C GLY A 45 23.43 -69.88 16.67
N ALA A 46 23.13 -69.34 17.87
CA ALA A 46 21.82 -68.75 18.14
C ALA A 46 21.59 -67.46 17.33
N GLY A 47 20.35 -67.23 16.89
CA GLY A 47 19.97 -65.99 16.21
C GLY A 47 18.48 -65.88 15.91
N SER A 48 17.98 -64.66 16.02
CA SER A 48 16.60 -64.26 15.72
C SER A 48 16.59 -62.90 15.03
N PHE A 49 15.50 -62.57 14.32
CA PHE A 49 15.30 -61.30 13.64
C PHE A 49 14.04 -60.60 14.17
N ALA A 50 14.18 -59.33 14.51
CA ALA A 50 13.07 -58.43 14.80
C ALA A 50 13.48 -57.02 14.36
N ASN A 51 13.35 -56.77 13.06
CA ASN A 51 13.83 -55.52 12.46
C ASN A 51 12.82 -54.40 12.75
N GLU A 52 13.28 -53.33 13.40
CA GLU A 52 12.49 -52.14 13.70
C GLU A 52 13.40 -50.90 13.71
N LEU A 53 12.90 -49.75 13.26
CA LEU A 53 13.67 -48.51 13.34
C LEU A 53 13.96 -48.18 14.80
N ALA A 54 15.17 -47.70 15.10
CA ALA A 54 15.59 -47.43 16.48
C ALA A 54 14.62 -46.51 17.24
N ALA A 55 14.00 -45.53 16.56
CA ALA A 55 13.01 -44.61 17.14
C ALA A 55 11.68 -45.28 17.53
N ARG A 56 11.38 -46.48 17.02
CA ARG A 56 10.16 -47.25 17.29
C ARG A 56 10.43 -48.56 18.03
N MET A 57 11.69 -48.87 18.29
CA MET A 57 12.09 -50.15 18.87
C MET A 57 11.89 -50.13 20.38
N ASP A 58 10.93 -50.92 20.86
CA ASP A 58 10.71 -51.11 22.28
C ASP A 58 11.71 -52.13 22.88
N ARG A 59 11.72 -52.20 24.22
CA ARG A 59 12.63 -53.09 24.95
C ARG A 59 12.40 -54.57 24.62
N ARG A 60 11.16 -54.97 24.34
CA ARG A 60 10.80 -56.36 24.06
C ARG A 60 11.38 -56.79 22.71
N THR A 61 11.23 -55.97 21.67
CA THR A 61 11.78 -56.18 20.33
C THR A 61 13.32 -56.18 20.34
N PHE A 62 13.93 -55.33 21.17
CA PHE A 62 15.38 -55.33 21.36
C PHE A 62 15.88 -56.62 22.04
N ASP A 63 15.30 -56.97 23.18
CA ASP A 63 15.71 -58.12 23.99
C ASP A 63 15.50 -59.47 23.28
N ALA A 64 14.45 -59.59 22.46
CA ALA A 64 14.16 -60.80 21.68
C ALA A 64 15.29 -61.19 20.70
N VAL A 65 16.12 -60.22 20.28
CA VAL A 65 17.26 -60.44 19.38
C VAL A 65 18.58 -60.54 20.15
N VAL A 66 18.77 -59.69 21.15
CA VAL A 66 20.04 -59.60 21.89
C VAL A 66 20.22 -60.73 22.89
N ARG A 67 19.17 -61.12 23.64
CA ARG A 67 19.27 -62.13 24.71
C ARG A 67 19.77 -63.51 24.25
N PRO A 68 19.16 -64.16 23.25
CA PRO A 68 19.60 -65.51 22.86
C PRO A 68 21.02 -65.55 22.29
N LYS A 69 21.49 -64.45 21.69
CA LYS A 69 22.86 -64.30 21.19
C LYS A 69 23.84 -63.91 22.30
N LEU A 70 23.77 -62.67 22.76
CA LEU A 70 24.80 -62.09 23.61
C LEU A 70 24.76 -62.66 25.03
N LEU A 71 23.59 -62.62 25.68
CA LEU A 71 23.46 -63.14 27.04
C LEU A 71 23.70 -64.66 27.07
N GLY A 72 23.19 -65.39 26.07
CA GLY A 72 23.44 -66.82 25.93
C GLY A 72 24.93 -67.17 25.81
N ALA A 73 25.68 -66.44 24.98
CA ALA A 73 27.13 -66.62 24.86
C ALA A 73 27.87 -66.30 26.16
N GLN A 74 27.49 -65.24 26.87
CA GLN A 74 28.08 -64.86 28.17
C GLN A 74 27.82 -65.91 29.26
N LEU A 75 26.64 -66.52 29.27
CA LEU A 75 26.31 -67.60 30.22
C LEU A 75 27.09 -68.88 29.89
N LEU A 76 27.20 -69.25 28.61
CA LEU A 76 28.02 -70.37 28.18
C LEU A 76 29.51 -70.17 28.50
N ASP A 77 30.03 -68.95 28.30
CA ASP A 77 31.41 -68.57 28.67
C ASP A 77 31.67 -68.80 30.17
N ARG A 78 30.74 -68.37 31.01
CA ARG A 78 30.84 -68.45 32.48
C ARG A 78 30.67 -69.87 33.01
N LEU A 79 29.73 -70.64 32.47
CA LEU A 79 29.38 -71.98 32.97
C LEU A 79 30.26 -73.09 32.39
N LEU A 80 30.91 -72.86 31.24
CA LEU A 80 31.82 -73.80 30.58
C LEU A 80 33.19 -73.13 30.33
N PRO A 81 34.02 -72.93 31.36
CA PRO A 81 35.32 -72.27 31.21
C PRO A 81 36.38 -73.16 30.54
N ASP A 82 36.32 -74.48 30.71
CA ASP A 82 37.33 -75.43 30.22
C ASP A 82 36.91 -76.06 28.88
N LEU A 83 37.07 -75.28 27.82
CA LEU A 83 36.76 -75.67 26.44
C LEU A 83 38.03 -75.62 25.59
N ASP A 84 38.16 -76.55 24.65
CA ASP A 84 39.16 -76.54 23.58
C ASP A 84 38.69 -75.68 22.39
N LEU A 85 37.38 -75.48 22.24
CA LEU A 85 36.76 -74.74 21.15
C LEU A 85 35.55 -73.90 21.64
N PHE A 86 35.55 -72.59 21.40
CA PHE A 86 34.39 -71.72 21.66
C PHE A 86 34.16 -70.81 20.46
N VAL A 87 33.22 -71.18 19.58
CA VAL A 87 32.96 -70.43 18.34
C VAL A 87 31.57 -69.81 18.39
N MET A 88 31.48 -68.52 18.11
CA MET A 88 30.23 -67.77 18.07
C MET A 88 29.92 -67.34 16.64
N PHE A 89 28.68 -67.55 16.20
CA PHE A 89 28.20 -67.08 14.91
C PHE A 89 27.65 -65.65 15.04
N SER A 90 28.56 -64.71 14.79
CA SER A 90 28.27 -63.30 14.58
C SER A 90 27.86 -63.06 13.12
N SER A 91 27.66 -61.80 12.74
CA SER A 91 27.21 -61.42 11.41
C SER A 91 27.92 -60.16 10.94
N THR A 92 28.12 -60.04 9.62
CA THR A 92 28.60 -58.79 9.02
C THR A 92 27.69 -57.59 9.30
N GLY A 93 26.45 -57.82 9.74
CA GLY A 93 25.54 -56.78 10.21
C GLY A 93 26.05 -55.96 11.40
N ALA A 94 27.10 -56.39 12.12
CA ALA A 94 27.74 -55.60 13.17
C ALA A 94 28.45 -54.33 12.64
N PHE A 95 28.89 -54.33 11.38
CA PHE A 95 29.61 -53.20 10.75
C PHE A 95 29.01 -52.77 9.40
N LEU A 96 28.25 -53.63 8.73
CA LEU A 96 27.43 -53.33 7.54
C LEU A 96 25.93 -53.44 7.88
N ALA A 97 25.49 -52.75 8.93
CA ALA A 97 24.11 -52.82 9.41
C ALA A 97 23.10 -52.30 8.38
N GLN A 98 21.96 -52.98 8.25
CA GLN A 98 20.82 -52.50 7.46
C GLN A 98 19.90 -51.61 8.31
N PRO A 99 19.19 -50.64 7.71
CA PRO A 99 18.21 -49.84 8.42
C PRO A 99 17.17 -50.72 9.15
N GLY A 100 16.97 -50.46 10.43
CA GLY A 100 16.07 -51.23 11.28
C GLY A 100 16.69 -52.43 12.01
N GLN A 101 18.01 -52.64 11.89
CA GLN A 101 18.71 -53.77 12.53
C GLN A 101 19.58 -53.37 13.72
N ALA A 102 19.22 -52.30 14.44
CA ALA A 102 20.03 -51.77 15.54
C ALA A 102 20.26 -52.81 16.67
N ASN A 103 19.22 -53.55 17.06
CA ASN A 103 19.29 -54.67 18.00
C ASN A 103 20.18 -55.82 17.50
N TYR A 104 20.07 -56.18 16.22
CA TYR A 104 20.86 -57.24 15.61
C TYR A 104 22.34 -56.85 15.49
N ALA A 105 22.64 -55.61 15.08
CA ALA A 105 24.00 -55.09 15.04
C ALA A 105 24.64 -55.09 16.44
N ALA A 106 23.90 -54.60 17.45
CA ALA A 106 24.36 -54.62 18.85
C ALA A 106 24.62 -56.03 19.37
N ALA A 107 23.74 -57.00 19.08
CA ALA A 107 23.92 -58.39 19.50
C ALA A 107 25.21 -59.01 18.94
N ASN A 108 25.48 -58.81 17.65
CA ASN A 108 26.63 -59.40 16.96
C ASN A 108 27.95 -58.69 17.33
N ALA A 109 27.94 -57.35 17.47
CA ALA A 109 29.09 -56.62 18.02
C ALA A 109 29.41 -57.06 19.46
N GLY A 110 28.38 -57.38 20.26
CA GLY A 110 28.56 -57.96 21.58
C GLY A 110 29.23 -59.35 21.56
N LEU A 111 28.88 -60.22 20.61
CA LEU A 111 29.55 -61.53 20.43
C LEU A 111 31.03 -61.36 20.06
N ASP A 112 31.33 -60.38 19.21
CA ASP A 112 32.72 -60.05 18.84
C ASP A 112 33.51 -59.60 20.07
N ALA A 113 32.91 -58.79 20.95
CA ALA A 113 33.50 -58.37 22.22
C ALA A 113 33.69 -59.55 23.19
N VAL A 114 32.74 -60.48 23.30
CA VAL A 114 32.89 -61.69 24.14
C VAL A 114 34.05 -62.56 23.67
N ALA A 115 34.26 -62.71 22.36
CA ALA A 115 35.41 -63.46 21.84
C ALA A 115 36.74 -62.80 22.18
N GLN A 116 36.80 -61.47 22.06
CA GLN A 116 38.00 -60.70 22.39
C GLN A 116 38.31 -60.78 23.89
N ASP A 117 37.31 -60.63 24.76
CA ASP A 117 37.45 -60.74 26.21
C ASP A 117 37.92 -62.16 26.63
N ARG A 118 37.27 -63.22 26.11
CA ARG A 118 37.62 -64.60 26.44
C ARG A 118 39.05 -64.94 25.97
N ARG A 119 39.47 -64.43 24.80
CA ARG A 119 40.86 -64.56 24.30
C ARG A 119 41.85 -63.76 25.13
N ALA A 120 41.49 -62.57 25.60
CA ALA A 120 42.33 -61.78 26.51
C ALA A 120 42.57 -62.50 27.85
N ARG A 121 41.62 -63.33 28.29
CA ARG A 121 41.76 -64.25 29.44
C ARG A 121 42.56 -65.53 29.14
N GLY A 122 43.13 -65.67 27.94
CA GLY A 122 43.92 -66.84 27.53
C GLY A 122 43.08 -68.07 27.16
N LEU A 123 41.75 -67.94 27.09
CA LEU A 123 40.85 -69.04 26.76
C LEU A 123 40.55 -69.04 25.24
N PRO A 124 40.30 -70.21 24.62
CA PRO A 124 39.99 -70.26 23.20
C PRO A 124 38.62 -69.63 22.95
N ALA A 125 38.57 -68.69 22.00
CA ALA A 125 37.34 -68.11 21.49
C ALA A 125 37.51 -67.61 20.06
N MET A 126 36.45 -67.68 19.26
CA MET A 126 36.40 -67.07 17.93
C MET A 126 34.98 -66.62 17.63
N SER A 127 34.82 -65.33 17.33
CA SER A 127 33.59 -64.81 16.73
C SER A 127 33.77 -64.75 15.21
N ILE A 128 32.90 -65.44 14.47
CA ILE A 128 32.90 -65.38 13.02
C ILE A 128 31.73 -64.52 12.57
N ALA A 129 32.03 -63.34 12.04
CA ALA A 129 31.05 -62.45 11.44
C ALA A 129 30.74 -62.93 10.02
N TRP A 130 29.73 -63.79 9.92
CA TRP A 130 29.33 -64.39 8.65
C TRP A 130 28.57 -63.41 7.77
N GLY A 131 28.92 -63.45 6.48
CA GLY A 131 28.08 -62.97 5.39
C GLY A 131 26.86 -63.86 5.19
N ILE A 132 26.11 -63.63 4.12
CA ILE A 132 24.84 -64.33 3.93
C ILE A 132 25.07 -65.76 3.45
N TRP A 133 24.35 -66.72 4.04
CA TRP A 133 24.30 -68.11 3.60
C TRP A 133 23.08 -68.31 2.69
N ALA A 134 23.30 -68.73 1.45
CA ALA A 134 22.25 -68.95 0.47
C ALA A 134 21.43 -70.21 0.79
N ASN A 135 20.13 -70.15 0.46
CA ASN A 135 19.20 -71.28 0.42
C ASN A 135 19.05 -72.08 1.74
N THR A 136 19.46 -71.52 2.88
CA THR A 136 19.42 -72.17 4.20
C THR A 136 19.18 -71.17 5.34
N GLY A 137 18.82 -71.68 6.53
CA GLY A 137 18.71 -70.88 7.76
C GLY A 137 17.72 -69.71 7.72
N LEU A 138 18.13 -68.56 8.26
CA LEU A 138 17.32 -67.35 8.49
C LEU A 138 16.96 -66.56 7.21
N VAL A 139 17.26 -67.11 6.02
CA VAL A 139 17.08 -66.46 4.70
C VAL A 139 16.22 -67.35 3.76
N LYS A 140 15.35 -68.18 4.33
CA LYS A 140 14.52 -69.16 3.60
C LYS A 140 13.23 -68.60 3.01
N ASP A 141 12.83 -67.38 3.37
CA ASP A 141 11.62 -66.74 2.82
C ASP A 141 11.93 -65.98 1.51
N GLU A 142 10.90 -65.71 0.70
CA GLU A 142 11.07 -65.01 -0.58
C GLU A 142 11.67 -63.60 -0.42
N ALA A 143 11.57 -62.99 0.76
CA ALA A 143 12.17 -61.71 1.09
C ALA A 143 13.70 -61.84 1.29
N GLY A 144 14.14 -62.89 1.99
CA GLY A 144 15.54 -63.24 2.15
C GLY A 144 16.22 -63.59 0.82
N VAL A 145 15.56 -64.36 -0.05
CA VAL A 145 16.10 -64.73 -1.38
C VAL A 145 16.25 -63.49 -2.29
N ARG A 146 15.29 -62.55 -2.26
CA ARG A 146 15.38 -61.27 -2.99
C ARG A 146 16.52 -60.38 -2.47
N ASN A 147 16.71 -60.32 -1.15
CA ASN A 147 17.83 -59.58 -0.54
C ASN A 147 19.20 -60.13 -0.94
N VAL A 148 19.36 -61.45 -1.09
CA VAL A 148 20.61 -62.08 -1.57
C VAL A 148 20.93 -61.64 -3.00
N ALA A 149 19.94 -61.64 -3.90
CA ALA A 149 20.12 -61.22 -5.29
C ALA A 149 20.39 -59.71 -5.46
N GLU A 150 19.87 -58.88 -4.56
CA GLU A 150 20.14 -57.44 -4.53
C GLU A 150 21.53 -57.12 -3.97
N MET A 151 21.92 -57.78 -2.88
CA MET A 151 23.25 -57.63 -2.29
C MET A 151 24.36 -58.12 -3.22
N ALA A 152 24.12 -59.20 -3.97
CA ALA A 152 25.05 -59.67 -5.00
C ALA A 152 25.28 -58.62 -6.10
N ARG A 153 24.23 -57.90 -6.52
CA ARG A 153 24.35 -56.77 -7.47
C ARG A 153 25.11 -55.57 -6.89
N GLN A 154 25.13 -55.44 -5.57
CA GLN A 154 25.92 -54.44 -4.84
C GLN A 154 27.34 -54.94 -4.50
N GLY A 155 27.77 -56.07 -5.05
CA GLY A 155 29.12 -56.62 -4.82
C GLY A 155 29.30 -57.39 -3.51
N ILE A 156 28.22 -57.69 -2.78
CA ILE A 156 28.24 -58.54 -1.58
C ILE A 156 27.63 -59.90 -1.92
N GLY A 157 28.47 -60.94 -2.04
CA GLY A 157 28.04 -62.30 -2.38
C GLY A 157 27.55 -63.13 -1.18
N SER A 158 27.07 -64.34 -1.48
CA SER A 158 26.59 -65.31 -0.49
C SER A 158 27.38 -66.63 -0.51
N PHE A 159 27.41 -67.34 0.62
CA PHE A 159 28.00 -68.68 0.74
C PHE A 159 26.98 -69.78 0.41
N THR A 160 27.43 -70.89 -0.17
CA THR A 160 26.67 -72.15 -0.06
C THR A 160 27.03 -72.83 1.27
N PRO A 161 26.15 -73.67 1.86
CA PRO A 161 26.43 -74.37 3.10
C PRO A 161 27.74 -75.19 3.07
N GLU A 162 28.08 -75.77 1.93
CA GLU A 162 29.31 -76.57 1.75
C GLU A 162 30.56 -75.69 1.82
N ARG A 163 30.53 -74.51 1.17
CA ARG A 163 31.62 -73.52 1.25
C ARG A 163 31.74 -72.90 2.64
N GLY A 164 30.61 -72.61 3.27
CA GLY A 164 30.56 -72.10 4.64
C GLY A 164 31.13 -73.10 5.65
N ALA A 165 30.79 -74.39 5.52
CA ALA A 165 31.33 -75.46 6.36
C ALA A 165 32.84 -75.66 6.16
N ALA A 166 33.32 -75.62 4.91
CA ALA A 166 34.76 -75.69 4.62
C ALA A 166 35.53 -74.50 5.21
N MET A 167 34.97 -73.29 5.12
CA MET A 167 35.55 -72.09 5.71
C MET A 167 35.53 -72.14 7.24
N PHE A 168 34.44 -72.62 7.85
CA PHE A 168 34.35 -72.82 9.30
C PHE A 168 35.44 -73.78 9.80
N ALA A 169 35.65 -74.92 9.11
CA ALA A 169 36.72 -75.85 9.46
C ALA A 169 38.12 -75.23 9.36
N TRP A 170 38.37 -74.41 8.33
CA TRP A 170 39.65 -73.68 8.19
C TRP A 170 39.84 -72.63 9.28
N LEU A 171 38.78 -71.89 9.65
CA LEU A 171 38.82 -70.85 10.68
C LEU A 171 39.03 -71.42 12.08
N CYS A 172 38.52 -72.61 12.38
CA CYS A 172 38.76 -73.27 13.66
C CYS A 172 40.26 -73.51 13.96
N GLY A 173 41.14 -73.50 12.95
CA GLY A 173 42.60 -73.56 13.11
C GLY A 173 43.30 -72.21 13.25
N GLN A 174 42.58 -71.09 13.22
CA GLN A 174 43.15 -69.74 13.26
C GLN A 174 43.16 -69.16 14.68
N SER A 175 44.07 -68.22 14.94
CA SER A 175 44.25 -67.61 16.27
C SER A 175 43.50 -66.30 16.48
N GLN A 176 42.84 -65.76 15.45
CA GLN A 176 42.19 -64.44 15.51
C GLN A 176 40.88 -64.51 16.33
N PRO A 177 40.64 -63.57 17.27
CA PRO A 177 39.44 -63.56 18.12
C PRO A 177 38.17 -63.20 17.34
N THR A 178 38.27 -62.37 16.31
CA THR A 178 37.15 -61.94 15.48
C THR A 178 37.56 -62.03 14.02
N THR A 179 36.75 -62.67 13.18
CA THR A 179 37.01 -62.75 11.73
C THR A 179 35.75 -62.50 10.93
N VAL A 180 35.85 -61.63 9.94
CA VAL A 180 34.79 -61.37 8.97
C VAL A 180 34.96 -62.29 7.79
N VAL A 181 33.88 -62.98 7.41
CA VAL A 181 33.87 -63.82 6.21
C VAL A 181 32.76 -63.35 5.30
N LEU A 182 33.13 -62.70 4.20
CA LEU A 182 32.18 -62.13 3.25
C LEU A 182 32.71 -62.31 1.82
N PRO A 183 31.99 -62.98 0.91
CA PRO A 183 32.36 -63.01 -0.50
C PRO A 183 32.11 -61.62 -1.07
N MET A 184 33.13 -60.99 -1.65
CA MET A 184 33.05 -59.61 -2.12
C MET A 184 33.54 -59.48 -3.56
N ASP A 185 32.75 -58.80 -4.39
CA ASP A 185 33.21 -58.15 -5.62
C ASP A 185 33.43 -56.67 -5.29
N TRP A 186 34.69 -56.33 -5.01
CA TRP A 186 35.09 -54.99 -4.59
C TRP A 186 34.84 -53.92 -5.66
N ALA A 187 34.90 -54.28 -6.94
CA ALA A 187 34.65 -53.36 -8.04
C ALA A 187 33.15 -53.04 -8.15
N ALA A 188 32.28 -54.05 -8.06
CA ALA A 188 30.83 -53.86 -7.99
C ALA A 188 30.41 -53.11 -6.72
N PHE A 189 31.04 -53.41 -5.58
CA PHE A 189 30.79 -52.74 -4.30
C PHE A 189 31.14 -51.25 -4.34
N ARG A 190 32.26 -50.87 -4.97
CA ARG A 190 32.64 -49.46 -5.18
C ARG A 190 31.65 -48.72 -6.08
N ARG A 191 31.23 -49.36 -7.19
CA ARG A 191 30.26 -48.79 -8.15
C ARG A 191 28.92 -48.55 -7.49
N ALA A 192 28.41 -49.53 -6.73
CA ALA A 192 27.13 -49.44 -6.03
C ALA A 192 27.06 -48.32 -4.97
N ARG A 193 28.22 -47.80 -4.53
CA ARG A 193 28.33 -46.74 -3.51
C ARG A 193 28.84 -45.40 -4.05
N GLY A 194 28.92 -45.26 -5.38
CA GLY A 194 29.25 -43.99 -6.04
C GLY A 194 30.72 -43.58 -5.92
N GLY A 195 31.65 -44.54 -5.89
CA GLY A 195 33.09 -44.24 -5.89
C GLY A 195 33.68 -43.82 -4.53
N ARG A 196 32.90 -43.84 -3.45
CA ARG A 196 33.37 -43.53 -2.09
C ARG A 196 34.18 -44.68 -1.50
N ASP A 197 35.36 -44.37 -0.97
CA ASP A 197 36.16 -45.32 -0.18
C ASP A 197 35.65 -45.40 1.26
N PHE A 198 35.51 -46.62 1.78
CA PHE A 198 35.18 -46.85 3.19
C PHE A 198 36.47 -47.06 4.00
N PRO A 199 36.68 -46.33 5.11
CA PRO A 199 37.91 -46.42 5.89
C PRO A 199 38.30 -47.84 6.30
N ILE A 200 37.31 -48.69 6.66
CA ILE A 200 37.51 -50.09 7.08
C ILE A 200 37.93 -51.03 5.93
N PHE A 201 37.70 -50.64 4.67
CA PHE A 201 38.06 -51.43 3.49
C PHE A 201 39.11 -50.76 2.60
N ARG A 202 39.67 -49.63 3.04
CA ARG A 202 40.57 -48.78 2.23
C ARG A 202 41.74 -49.56 1.64
N GLU A 203 42.40 -50.39 2.43
CA GLU A 203 43.57 -51.18 2.00
C GLU A 203 43.20 -52.28 0.98
N VAL A 204 42.00 -52.85 1.07
CA VAL A 204 41.53 -53.92 0.16
C VAL A 204 40.96 -53.33 -1.14
N MET A 205 40.39 -52.13 -1.07
CA MET A 205 39.79 -51.43 -2.22
C MET A 205 40.82 -50.76 -3.14
N ALA A 206 42.02 -50.44 -2.63
CA ALA A 206 43.09 -49.81 -3.41
C ALA A 206 43.62 -50.69 -4.56
N GLY A 207 43.52 -52.02 -4.44
CA GLY A 207 43.99 -52.97 -5.46
C GLY A 207 43.03 -53.25 -6.63
N ALA A 208 41.76 -52.81 -6.55
CA ALA A 208 40.70 -53.18 -7.51
C ALA A 208 40.46 -52.15 -8.63
N ALA A 209 41.47 -51.33 -8.96
CA ALA A 209 41.31 -50.13 -9.79
C ALA A 209 41.33 -50.35 -11.32
N ALA A 210 41.51 -51.57 -11.83
CA ALA A 210 41.48 -51.86 -13.25
C ALA A 210 40.23 -52.68 -13.60
N ASP A 211 39.49 -52.20 -14.61
CA ASP A 211 38.35 -52.82 -15.29
C ASP A 211 36.95 -52.66 -14.68
N ALA A 212 36.25 -51.61 -15.14
CA ALA A 212 34.78 -51.57 -15.18
C ALA A 212 34.22 -50.54 -16.19
N PRO A 213 33.17 -50.87 -16.97
CA PRO A 213 32.44 -49.91 -17.80
C PRO A 213 31.58 -49.00 -16.91
N GLY A 214 31.65 -47.68 -17.14
CA GLY A 214 31.00 -46.65 -16.32
C GLY A 214 29.72 -46.08 -16.94
N ALA A 215 29.11 -45.12 -16.22
CA ALA A 215 27.95 -44.29 -16.59
C ALA A 215 27.97 -43.68 -18.01
N GLY A 216 29.06 -43.82 -18.76
CA GLY A 216 29.19 -43.45 -20.17
C GLY A 216 28.17 -44.15 -21.07
N ASP A 217 27.77 -45.40 -20.82
CA ASP A 217 26.81 -46.12 -21.69
C ASP A 217 25.38 -45.54 -21.60
N LEU A 218 24.91 -45.17 -20.39
CA LEU A 218 23.60 -44.55 -20.20
C LEU A 218 23.58 -43.11 -20.73
N VAL A 219 24.64 -42.33 -20.48
CA VAL A 219 24.77 -40.95 -20.98
C VAL A 219 24.90 -40.92 -22.50
N ALA A 220 25.65 -41.86 -23.10
CA ALA A 220 25.73 -42.03 -24.55
C ALA A 220 24.40 -42.50 -25.18
N SER A 221 23.68 -43.40 -24.49
CA SER A 221 22.34 -43.85 -24.92
C SER A 221 21.32 -42.71 -24.85
N LEU A 222 21.33 -41.89 -23.80
CA LEU A 222 20.47 -40.70 -23.68
C LEU A 222 20.81 -39.62 -24.74
N GLY A 223 22.09 -39.47 -25.08
CA GLY A 223 22.58 -38.53 -26.09
C GLY A 223 22.24 -38.91 -27.53
N SER A 224 22.08 -40.21 -27.82
CA SER A 224 21.74 -40.74 -29.15
C SER A 224 20.27 -41.15 -29.33
N ALA A 225 19.50 -41.31 -28.24
CA ALA A 225 18.08 -41.68 -28.26
C ALA A 225 17.16 -40.55 -28.75
N ASN A 226 16.09 -40.93 -29.46
CA ASN A 226 15.00 -40.01 -29.80
C ASN A 226 14.15 -39.65 -28.55
N ALA A 227 13.25 -38.67 -28.67
CA ALA A 227 12.49 -38.15 -27.53
C ALA A 227 11.65 -39.21 -26.79
N ALA A 228 11.10 -40.20 -27.51
CA ALA A 228 10.30 -41.27 -26.91
C ALA A 228 11.17 -42.30 -26.18
N GLU A 229 12.28 -42.72 -26.80
CA GLU A 229 13.26 -43.64 -26.22
C GLU A 229 13.94 -43.05 -24.98
N ARG A 230 14.32 -41.76 -25.03
CA ARG A 230 14.91 -41.02 -23.90
C ARG A 230 13.96 -40.99 -22.71
N ARG A 231 12.67 -40.73 -22.95
CA ARG A 231 11.64 -40.72 -21.90
C ARG A 231 11.45 -42.10 -21.28
N GLN A 232 11.44 -43.17 -22.08
CA GLN A 232 11.32 -44.54 -21.58
C GLN A 232 12.53 -44.97 -20.74
N ILE A 233 13.75 -44.62 -21.16
CA ILE A 233 14.98 -44.88 -20.40
C ILE A 233 14.94 -44.13 -19.05
N LEU A 234 14.54 -42.87 -19.06
CA LEU A 234 14.43 -42.05 -17.84
C LEU A 234 13.30 -42.52 -16.91
N ASP A 235 12.17 -42.99 -17.44
CA ASP A 235 11.09 -43.59 -16.64
C ASP A 235 11.58 -44.78 -15.82
N GLY A 236 12.34 -45.69 -16.44
CA GLY A 236 12.98 -46.80 -15.73
C GLY A 236 13.93 -46.32 -14.63
N VAL A 237 14.82 -45.37 -14.93
CA VAL A 237 15.81 -44.84 -13.97
C VAL A 237 15.14 -44.12 -12.80
N VAL A 238 14.13 -43.29 -13.07
CA VAL A 238 13.43 -42.52 -12.03
C VAL A 238 12.57 -43.45 -11.17
N ARG A 239 11.80 -44.38 -11.75
CA ARG A 239 11.02 -45.36 -10.97
C ARG A 239 11.89 -46.22 -10.08
N ASP A 240 13.01 -46.72 -10.59
CA ASP A 240 13.93 -47.53 -9.80
C ASP A 240 14.57 -46.72 -8.66
N THR A 241 14.85 -45.45 -8.89
CA THR A 241 15.45 -44.59 -7.87
C THR A 241 14.43 -44.18 -6.81
N VAL A 242 13.22 -43.78 -7.22
CA VAL A 242 12.09 -43.49 -6.31
C VAL A 242 11.68 -44.73 -5.52
N SER A 243 11.61 -45.90 -6.16
CA SER A 243 11.31 -47.18 -5.52
C SER A 243 12.30 -47.50 -4.38
N ARG A 244 13.59 -47.27 -4.63
CA ARG A 244 14.66 -47.49 -3.63
C ARG A 244 14.64 -46.47 -2.49
N VAL A 245 14.32 -45.20 -2.78
CA VAL A 245 14.26 -44.13 -1.77
C VAL A 245 13.02 -44.29 -0.89
N LEU A 246 11.84 -44.51 -1.49
CA LEU A 246 10.57 -44.67 -0.77
C LEU A 246 10.35 -46.07 -0.19
N LYS A 247 11.18 -47.05 -0.59
CA LYS A 247 11.01 -48.49 -0.26
C LYS A 247 9.65 -49.06 -0.68
N ILE A 248 9.10 -48.55 -1.78
CA ILE A 248 7.86 -49.03 -2.41
C ILE A 248 8.26 -49.77 -3.69
N ALA A 249 7.79 -51.00 -3.89
CA ALA A 249 8.07 -51.75 -5.12
C ALA A 249 7.66 -50.95 -6.37
N ALA A 250 8.50 -50.93 -7.41
CA ALA A 250 8.25 -50.14 -8.63
C ALA A 250 6.88 -50.41 -9.29
N SER A 251 6.34 -51.63 -9.16
CA SER A 251 5.00 -52.02 -9.63
C SER A 251 3.83 -51.44 -8.82
N ARG A 252 4.10 -50.94 -7.61
CA ARG A 252 3.12 -50.27 -6.74
C ARG A 252 3.25 -48.74 -6.75
N LEU A 253 4.23 -48.21 -7.47
CA LEU A 253 4.37 -46.77 -7.67
C LEU A 253 3.30 -46.31 -8.66
N ASP A 254 2.34 -45.53 -8.17
CA ASP A 254 1.45 -44.77 -9.05
C ASP A 254 2.22 -43.55 -9.56
N PRO A 255 2.54 -43.47 -10.86
CA PRO A 255 3.38 -42.40 -11.40
C PRO A 255 2.75 -41.02 -11.31
N ARG A 256 1.43 -40.94 -11.06
CA ARG A 256 0.65 -39.70 -10.95
C ARG A 256 0.47 -39.23 -9.50
N LYS A 257 0.78 -40.05 -8.50
CA LYS A 257 0.71 -39.64 -7.09
C LYS A 257 1.92 -38.81 -6.71
N THR A 258 1.75 -37.87 -5.79
CA THR A 258 2.87 -37.08 -5.28
C THR A 258 3.79 -37.93 -4.43
N LEU A 259 5.09 -37.69 -4.56
CA LEU A 259 6.13 -38.35 -3.79
C LEU A 259 5.92 -38.13 -2.27
N GLY A 260 5.44 -36.94 -1.88
CA GLY A 260 5.08 -36.64 -0.48
C GLY A 260 3.95 -37.51 0.07
N SER A 261 2.86 -37.71 -0.68
CA SER A 261 1.77 -38.63 -0.28
C SER A 261 2.24 -40.09 -0.16
N MET A 262 3.34 -40.43 -0.82
CA MET A 262 4.00 -41.73 -0.76
C MET A 262 5.12 -41.78 0.30
N GLY A 263 5.26 -40.74 1.14
CA GLY A 263 6.16 -40.70 2.29
C GLY A 263 7.51 -40.02 2.06
N LEU A 264 7.70 -39.27 0.95
CA LEU A 264 8.91 -38.49 0.74
C LEU A 264 9.03 -37.33 1.75
N ASN A 265 10.18 -37.21 2.41
CA ASN A 265 10.55 -36.07 3.26
C ASN A 265 11.84 -35.39 2.76
N SER A 266 12.27 -34.29 3.40
CA SER A 266 13.42 -33.49 2.95
C SER A 266 14.74 -34.27 2.84
N LEU A 267 15.01 -35.19 3.77
CA LEU A 267 16.22 -36.05 3.72
C LEU A 267 16.15 -37.05 2.55
N MET A 268 14.96 -37.62 2.31
CA MET A 268 14.73 -38.54 1.19
C MET A 268 14.76 -37.81 -0.16
N ALA A 269 14.33 -36.54 -0.23
CA ALA A 269 14.43 -35.71 -1.41
C ALA A 269 15.90 -35.42 -1.78
N MET A 270 16.75 -35.12 -0.79
CA MET A 270 18.20 -34.99 -1.01
C MET A 270 18.83 -36.30 -1.46
N GLU A 271 18.44 -37.43 -0.87
CA GLU A 271 18.92 -38.75 -1.27
C GLU A 271 18.50 -39.10 -2.72
N LEU A 272 17.24 -38.81 -3.08
CA LEU A 272 16.72 -38.97 -4.44
C LEU A 272 17.53 -38.15 -5.45
N ARG A 273 17.75 -36.86 -5.17
CA ARG A 273 18.58 -35.98 -5.99
C ARG A 273 20.00 -36.54 -6.15
N ASN A 274 20.69 -36.84 -5.05
CA ASN A 274 22.08 -37.30 -5.08
C ASN A 274 22.24 -38.60 -5.88
N ARG A 275 21.26 -39.52 -5.78
CA ARG A 275 21.26 -40.77 -6.54
C ARG A 275 20.99 -40.55 -8.03
N LEU A 276 20.08 -39.65 -8.38
CA LEU A 276 19.81 -39.29 -9.78
C LEU A 276 20.98 -38.53 -10.41
N GLU A 277 21.62 -37.62 -9.68
CA GLU A 277 22.80 -36.85 -10.12
C GLU A 277 23.98 -37.78 -10.41
N ALA A 278 24.26 -38.73 -9.50
CA ALA A 278 25.29 -39.74 -9.71
C ALA A 278 25.00 -40.69 -10.89
N THR A 279 23.73 -40.97 -11.18
CA THR A 279 23.31 -41.88 -12.26
C THR A 279 23.31 -41.18 -13.63
N LEU A 280 22.89 -39.91 -13.67
CA LEU A 280 22.76 -39.14 -14.91
C LEU A 280 24.04 -38.37 -15.28
N GLY A 281 25.02 -38.31 -14.38
CA GLY A 281 26.32 -37.67 -14.65
C GLY A 281 26.24 -36.16 -14.86
N ARG A 282 25.17 -35.50 -14.39
CA ARG A 282 24.95 -34.05 -14.48
C ARG A 282 24.43 -33.50 -13.16
N PRO A 283 24.80 -32.27 -12.77
CA PRO A 283 24.29 -31.64 -11.56
C PRO A 283 22.77 -31.49 -11.64
N LEU A 284 22.07 -31.77 -10.53
CA LEU A 284 20.63 -31.59 -10.40
C LEU A 284 20.31 -30.62 -9.28
N SER A 285 19.23 -29.85 -9.43
CA SER A 285 18.80 -28.88 -8.41
C SER A 285 18.42 -29.55 -7.08
N ALA A 286 18.64 -28.83 -5.97
CA ALA A 286 18.23 -29.23 -4.63
C ALA A 286 16.69 -29.27 -4.45
N THR A 287 15.94 -28.53 -5.28
CA THR A 287 14.48 -28.41 -5.21
C THR A 287 13.75 -29.41 -6.10
N LEU A 288 14.48 -30.24 -6.85
CA LEU A 288 13.98 -31.12 -7.91
C LEU A 288 12.73 -31.92 -7.53
N ALA A 289 12.74 -32.55 -6.35
CA ALA A 289 11.64 -33.40 -5.90
C ALA A 289 10.38 -32.61 -5.48
N TRP A 290 10.53 -31.31 -5.23
CA TRP A 290 9.43 -30.40 -4.88
C TRP A 290 8.82 -29.77 -6.13
N ASN A 291 9.67 -29.36 -7.08
CA ASN A 291 9.25 -28.81 -8.38
C ASN A 291 8.59 -29.85 -9.28
N TYR A 292 9.00 -31.12 -9.18
CA TYR A 292 8.45 -32.22 -9.96
C TYR A 292 7.96 -33.33 -9.03
N PRO A 293 6.81 -33.13 -8.38
CA PRO A 293 6.41 -33.91 -7.22
C PRO A 293 5.88 -35.30 -7.57
N THR A 294 5.86 -35.71 -8.85
CA THR A 294 5.42 -37.04 -9.29
C THR A 294 6.52 -37.71 -10.13
N VAL A 295 6.49 -39.05 -10.22
CA VAL A 295 7.43 -39.79 -11.08
C VAL A 295 7.29 -39.33 -12.53
N GLU A 296 6.07 -39.15 -13.01
CA GLU A 296 5.78 -38.70 -14.37
C GLU A 296 6.37 -37.31 -14.66
N ALA A 297 6.15 -36.34 -13.76
CA ALA A 297 6.66 -34.98 -13.91
C ALA A 297 8.20 -34.94 -13.89
N LEU A 298 8.81 -35.74 -13.00
CA LEU A 298 10.25 -35.81 -12.85
C LEU A 298 10.92 -36.44 -14.09
N VAL A 299 10.32 -37.48 -14.67
CA VAL A 299 10.78 -38.11 -15.91
C VAL A 299 10.70 -37.14 -17.08
N ALA A 300 9.58 -36.43 -17.21
CA ALA A 300 9.37 -35.47 -18.28
C ALA A 300 10.40 -34.33 -18.22
N HIS A 301 10.59 -33.72 -17.05
CA HIS A 301 11.62 -32.71 -16.82
C HIS A 301 13.02 -33.22 -17.17
N LEU A 302 13.40 -34.40 -16.69
CA LEU A 302 14.72 -34.95 -16.96
C LEU A 302 14.93 -35.29 -18.45
N ALA A 303 13.86 -35.62 -19.18
CA ALA A 303 13.88 -35.92 -20.61
C ALA A 303 14.01 -34.68 -21.50
N GLY A 304 13.91 -33.48 -20.92
CA GLY A 304 13.90 -32.21 -21.67
C GLY A 304 12.58 -31.97 -22.41
N ALA A 305 11.50 -32.62 -21.99
CA ALA A 305 10.17 -32.43 -22.52
C ALA A 305 9.26 -31.99 -21.38
N ASP A 306 8.84 -30.72 -21.40
CA ASP A 306 7.92 -30.17 -20.41
C ASP A 306 6.68 -31.09 -20.27
N PRO A 307 6.37 -31.63 -19.08
CA PRO A 307 5.12 -32.32 -18.86
C PRO A 307 4.00 -31.29 -18.95
N ALA A 308 3.17 -31.43 -19.99
CA ALA A 308 1.89 -30.78 -20.18
C ALA A 308 1.43 -29.86 -19.04
N ALA A 309 1.42 -28.55 -19.32
CA ALA A 309 0.53 -27.63 -18.65
C ALA A 309 -0.86 -28.29 -18.49
N PRO A 310 -1.51 -28.22 -17.32
CA PRO A 310 -2.93 -28.53 -17.25
C PRO A 310 -3.63 -27.69 -18.30
N ALA A 311 -4.45 -28.33 -19.14
CA ALA A 311 -5.05 -27.76 -20.34
C ALA A 311 -5.39 -26.27 -20.15
N ALA A 312 -4.65 -25.41 -20.84
CA ALA A 312 -5.06 -24.03 -21.05
C ALA A 312 -6.47 -24.07 -21.63
N ALA A 313 -7.42 -23.45 -20.94
CA ALA A 313 -8.64 -22.97 -21.59
C ALA A 313 -8.20 -22.16 -22.83
N PRO A 314 -8.93 -22.25 -23.96
CA PRO A 314 -8.42 -21.77 -25.24
C PRO A 314 -8.01 -20.31 -25.12
N ALA A 315 -6.71 -20.06 -25.31
CA ALA A 315 -6.19 -18.73 -25.53
C ALA A 315 -6.99 -18.10 -26.66
N ALA A 316 -7.77 -17.07 -26.35
CA ALA A 316 -8.34 -16.22 -27.37
C ALA A 316 -7.17 -15.63 -28.15
N THR A 317 -7.02 -16.10 -29.39
CA THR A 317 -6.00 -15.65 -30.32
C THR A 317 -6.18 -14.15 -30.53
N ALA A 318 -5.33 -13.35 -29.89
CA ALA A 318 -5.14 -11.96 -30.28
C ALA A 318 -4.54 -11.95 -31.71
N PRO A 319 -5.13 -11.21 -32.66
CA PRO A 319 -4.57 -11.10 -34.00
C PRO A 319 -3.23 -10.36 -33.91
N ARG A 320 -2.18 -10.95 -34.50
CA ARG A 320 -0.96 -10.22 -34.83
C ARG A 320 -1.33 -9.18 -35.89
N THR A 321 -1.24 -7.90 -35.54
CA THR A 321 -1.18 -6.82 -36.51
C THR A 321 0.17 -6.14 -36.37
N ASP A 322 1.04 -6.37 -37.35
CA ASP A 322 2.02 -5.36 -37.76
C ASP A 322 1.26 -4.06 -38.01
N ASN A 323 1.64 -2.98 -37.33
CA ASN A 323 1.67 -1.64 -37.93
C ASN A 323 2.21 -0.60 -36.96
N SER A 324 3.36 -0.05 -37.32
CA SER A 324 3.64 1.37 -37.16
C SER A 324 2.56 2.17 -37.91
N ALA A 325 1.58 2.71 -37.21
CA ALA A 325 0.69 3.72 -37.76
C ALA A 325 0.50 4.82 -36.71
N SER A 326 1.12 5.95 -36.98
CA SER A 326 0.82 7.24 -36.36
C SER A 326 -0.69 7.51 -36.39
N LEU A 327 -1.23 8.05 -35.30
CA LEU A 327 -2.60 8.56 -35.20
C LEU A 327 -2.89 9.52 -36.38
N PRO A 328 -3.95 9.30 -37.18
CA PRO A 328 -4.41 10.30 -38.13
C PRO A 328 -5.07 11.45 -37.36
N THR A 329 -4.66 12.66 -37.66
CA THR A 329 -5.15 13.92 -37.06
C THR A 329 -6.56 14.33 -37.54
N ASP A 330 -7.26 13.50 -38.30
CA ASP A 330 -8.54 13.84 -38.96
C ASP A 330 -9.74 13.11 -38.35
N MET A 331 -10.07 13.38 -37.08
CA MET A 331 -11.29 12.86 -36.42
C MET A 331 -12.16 13.96 -35.79
N LEU A 332 -11.91 15.23 -36.13
CA LEU A 332 -12.73 16.37 -35.68
C LEU A 332 -13.64 16.96 -36.77
N ASP A 333 -13.55 16.50 -38.02
CA ASP A 333 -14.32 17.06 -39.16
C ASP A 333 -15.63 16.30 -39.48
N GLY A 334 -16.09 15.40 -38.61
CA GLY A 334 -17.23 14.49 -38.87
C GLY A 334 -18.55 14.80 -38.16
N LEU A 335 -18.68 15.93 -37.46
CA LEU A 335 -19.87 16.18 -36.61
C LEU A 335 -21.14 16.58 -37.39
N ASP A 336 -21.03 16.98 -38.66
CA ASP A 336 -22.19 17.36 -39.49
C ASP A 336 -22.91 16.16 -40.16
N GLN A 337 -22.32 14.96 -40.18
CA GLN A 337 -22.92 13.77 -40.82
C GLN A 337 -23.74 12.87 -39.87
N LEU A 338 -23.74 13.15 -38.57
CA LEU A 338 -24.47 12.35 -37.56
C LEU A 338 -25.99 12.52 -37.61
N SER A 339 -26.50 13.58 -38.23
CA SER A 339 -27.95 13.85 -38.34
C SER A 339 -28.66 13.06 -39.46
N ALA A 340 -27.91 12.32 -40.29
CA ALA A 340 -28.41 11.60 -41.47
C ALA A 340 -28.34 10.06 -41.37
N LEU A 341 -27.85 9.50 -40.26
CA LEU A 341 -27.74 8.06 -40.05
C LEU A 341 -29.10 7.45 -39.67
N SER A 342 -29.41 6.29 -40.23
CA SER A 342 -30.56 5.50 -39.77
C SER A 342 -30.30 4.92 -38.37
N ASP A 343 -31.35 4.62 -37.60
CA ASP A 343 -31.21 4.05 -36.25
C ASP A 343 -30.40 2.73 -36.23
N GLU A 344 -30.44 1.95 -37.31
CA GLU A 344 -29.64 0.73 -37.46
C GLU A 344 -28.15 1.02 -37.70
N ASP A 345 -27.83 2.02 -38.52
CA ASP A 345 -26.45 2.41 -38.80
C ASP A 345 -25.80 3.06 -37.56
N ALA A 346 -26.56 3.86 -36.81
CA ALA A 346 -26.11 4.43 -35.54
C ALA A 346 -25.84 3.34 -34.48
N ALA A 347 -26.69 2.32 -34.39
CA ALA A 347 -26.49 1.19 -33.48
C ALA A 347 -25.28 0.32 -33.86
N LEU A 348 -25.06 0.08 -35.16
CA LEU A 348 -23.89 -0.65 -35.66
C LEU A 348 -22.60 0.12 -35.41
N MET A 349 -22.60 1.44 -35.66
CA MET A 349 -21.47 2.32 -35.42
C MET A 349 -21.16 2.42 -33.92
N ALA A 350 -22.17 2.54 -33.05
CA ALA A 350 -21.99 2.50 -31.60
C ALA A 350 -21.39 1.16 -31.11
N LYS A 351 -21.78 0.04 -31.73
CA LYS A 351 -21.19 -1.27 -31.45
C LYS A 351 -19.72 -1.35 -31.90
N GLN A 352 -19.39 -0.82 -33.08
CA GLN A 352 -18.02 -0.77 -33.60
C GLN A 352 -17.12 0.14 -32.75
N VAL A 353 -17.60 1.33 -32.38
CA VAL A 353 -16.91 2.26 -31.47
C VAL A 353 -16.69 1.62 -30.11
N ARG A 354 -17.69 0.91 -29.56
CA ARG A 354 -17.53 0.17 -28.29
C ARG A 354 -16.47 -0.93 -28.39
N GLN A 355 -16.46 -1.71 -29.48
CA GLN A 355 -15.46 -2.75 -29.70
C GLN A 355 -14.04 -2.19 -29.87
N GLN A 356 -13.89 -1.05 -30.56
CA GLN A 356 -12.60 -0.37 -30.67
C GLN A 356 -12.15 0.23 -29.33
N ALA A 357 -13.05 0.88 -28.60
CA ALA A 357 -12.76 1.43 -27.27
C ALA A 357 -12.36 0.33 -26.28
N GLU A 358 -13.03 -0.83 -26.28
CA GLU A 358 -12.66 -1.98 -25.45
C GLU A 358 -11.24 -2.49 -25.75
N HIS A 359 -10.81 -2.48 -27.02
CA HIS A 359 -9.46 -2.90 -27.38
C HIS A 359 -8.40 -1.90 -26.90
N VAL A 360 -8.67 -0.60 -27.06
CA VAL A 360 -7.78 0.48 -26.59
C VAL A 360 -7.66 0.46 -25.06
N LEU A 361 -8.77 0.34 -24.34
CA LEU A 361 -8.80 0.29 -22.87
C LEU A 361 -8.06 -0.93 -22.30
N ARG A 362 -8.13 -2.08 -22.99
CA ARG A 362 -7.41 -3.30 -22.57
C ARG A 362 -5.90 -3.19 -22.74
N ALA A 363 -5.44 -2.40 -23.71
CA ALA A 363 -4.03 -2.21 -24.01
C ALA A 363 -3.40 -1.05 -23.19
N ASP A 364 -4.22 -0.21 -22.58
CA ASP A 364 -3.77 0.95 -21.80
C ASP A 364 -3.02 0.51 -20.51
N PRO A 365 -1.77 0.96 -20.31
CA PRO A 365 -1.07 0.75 -19.05
C PRO A 365 -1.81 1.40 -17.87
N VAL A 366 -1.55 0.92 -16.65
CA VAL A 366 -2.19 1.46 -15.44
C VAL A 366 -1.18 2.32 -14.69
N ALA A 367 -1.47 3.61 -14.54
CA ALA A 367 -0.67 4.53 -13.75
C ALA A 367 -0.96 4.35 -12.25
N ILE A 368 0.10 4.35 -11.44
CA ILE A 368 0.02 4.59 -10.00
C ILE A 368 0.11 6.10 -9.81
N VAL A 369 -0.97 6.73 -9.37
CA VAL A 369 -1.08 8.20 -9.24
C VAL A 369 -0.91 8.70 -7.82
N GLY A 370 -1.08 7.84 -6.82
CA GLY A 370 -0.81 8.15 -5.41
C GLY A 370 -0.53 6.90 -4.60
N MET A 371 0.15 7.06 -3.46
CA MET A 371 0.41 5.96 -2.53
C MET A 371 0.56 6.44 -1.08
N ALA A 372 0.25 5.58 -0.13
CA ALA A 372 0.52 5.80 1.29
C ALA A 372 0.79 4.48 2.01
N CYS A 373 1.49 4.55 3.14
CA CYS A 373 1.75 3.38 3.97
C CYS A 373 1.90 3.72 5.45
N ARG A 374 1.70 2.69 6.29
CA ARG A 374 2.12 2.60 7.68
C ARG A 374 2.85 1.29 7.87
N VAL A 375 4.13 1.34 8.22
CA VAL A 375 4.96 0.17 8.48
C VAL A 375 5.74 0.33 9.78
N PRO A 376 6.21 -0.77 10.41
CA PRO A 376 6.99 -0.73 11.65
C PRO A 376 8.25 0.13 11.54
N GLY A 377 8.78 0.56 12.70
CA GLY A 377 10.01 1.36 12.77
C GLY A 377 9.85 2.84 12.41
N GLY A 378 8.62 3.38 12.55
CA GLY A 378 8.31 4.78 12.24
C GLY A 378 8.15 5.07 10.74
N GLY A 379 7.95 4.04 9.92
CA GLY A 379 7.67 4.17 8.49
C GLY A 379 6.23 4.64 8.23
N ASP A 380 5.91 5.83 8.70
CA ASP A 380 4.54 6.37 8.71
C ASP A 380 4.18 7.15 7.43
N SER A 381 5.03 7.12 6.41
CA SER A 381 4.76 7.65 5.08
C SER A 381 5.68 6.96 4.06
N PRO A 382 5.41 7.06 2.75
CA PRO A 382 6.33 6.52 1.74
C PRO A 382 7.76 7.07 1.87
N GLU A 383 7.94 8.36 2.15
CA GLU A 383 9.25 8.98 2.34
C GLU A 383 9.96 8.49 3.62
N LEU A 384 9.24 8.30 4.73
CA LEU A 384 9.83 7.73 5.96
C LEU A 384 10.17 6.26 5.77
N PHE A 385 9.33 5.50 5.06
CA PHE A 385 9.63 4.13 4.69
C PHE A 385 10.87 4.05 3.79
N TRP A 386 11.03 4.97 2.83
CA TRP A 386 12.25 5.05 2.04
C TRP A 386 13.49 5.30 2.90
N GLN A 387 13.45 6.21 3.87
CA GLN A 387 14.56 6.46 4.78
C GLN A 387 14.94 5.20 5.57
N LEU A 388 13.94 4.50 6.12
CA LEU A 388 14.10 3.23 6.82
C LEU A 388 14.82 2.18 5.94
N LEU A 389 14.37 2.01 4.69
CA LEU A 389 14.95 1.08 3.72
C LEU A 389 16.38 1.48 3.31
N ARG A 390 16.59 2.75 2.98
CA ARG A 390 17.89 3.32 2.58
C ARG A 390 18.94 3.11 3.66
N ASP A 391 18.55 3.32 4.91
CA ASP A 391 19.44 3.24 6.07
C ASP A 391 19.63 1.79 6.56
N GLY A 392 18.95 0.82 5.94
CA GLY A 392 19.08 -0.60 6.28
C GLY A 392 18.54 -0.92 7.68
N THR A 393 17.48 -0.24 8.10
CA THR A 393 16.91 -0.39 9.44
C THR A 393 16.17 -1.72 9.58
N ASP A 394 16.40 -2.42 10.71
CA ASP A 394 15.64 -3.57 11.19
C ASP A 394 14.59 -3.09 12.20
N ALA A 395 13.31 -3.22 11.84
CA ALA A 395 12.18 -2.77 12.64
C ALA A 395 11.58 -3.87 13.55
N ILE A 396 12.20 -5.05 13.63
CA ILE A 396 11.75 -6.15 14.48
C ILE A 396 12.01 -5.81 15.95
N ARG A 397 10.95 -5.90 16.77
CA ARG A 397 11.00 -5.68 18.22
C ARG A 397 10.25 -6.77 18.98
N GLU A 398 10.41 -6.78 20.29
CA GLU A 398 9.65 -7.69 21.17
C GLU A 398 8.16 -7.32 21.16
N VAL A 399 7.28 -8.30 21.39
CA VAL A 399 5.83 -8.08 21.53
C VAL A 399 5.56 -6.93 22.53
N PRO A 400 4.87 -5.86 22.13
CA PRO A 400 4.56 -4.75 23.03
C PRO A 400 3.67 -5.18 24.20
N ALA A 401 3.97 -4.66 25.40
CA ALA A 401 3.27 -5.01 26.63
C ALA A 401 1.76 -4.67 26.62
N ASP A 402 1.32 -3.76 25.75
CA ASP A 402 -0.08 -3.38 25.57
C ASP A 402 -0.85 -4.35 24.64
N ARG A 403 -0.17 -5.30 23.98
CA ARG A 403 -0.80 -6.37 23.16
C ARG A 403 -1.13 -7.60 24.01
N TRP A 404 -0.11 -8.30 24.48
CA TRP A 404 -0.19 -9.42 25.41
C TRP A 404 1.15 -9.65 26.13
N ASP A 405 1.13 -10.44 27.21
CA ASP A 405 2.34 -10.82 27.94
C ASP A 405 3.18 -11.80 27.09
N ALA A 406 4.31 -11.33 26.53
CA ALA A 406 5.14 -12.13 25.63
C ALA A 406 5.68 -13.41 26.29
N ASP A 407 6.13 -13.31 27.54
CA ASP A 407 6.77 -14.41 28.25
C ASP A 407 5.75 -15.50 28.64
N ALA A 408 4.48 -15.13 28.84
CA ALA A 408 3.41 -16.10 29.07
C ALA A 408 3.16 -17.04 27.87
N TRP A 409 3.52 -16.64 26.65
CA TRP A 409 3.28 -17.42 25.42
C TRP A 409 4.55 -17.99 24.79
N TYR A 410 5.72 -17.50 25.15
CA TYR A 410 7.00 -17.93 24.60
C TYR A 410 7.51 -19.24 25.24
N ASP A 411 8.08 -20.11 24.40
CA ASP A 411 8.91 -21.24 24.80
C ASP A 411 9.90 -21.56 23.67
N SER A 412 11.18 -21.77 23.99
CA SER A 412 12.19 -22.09 22.97
C SER A 412 12.06 -23.51 22.42
N ASP A 413 11.31 -24.40 23.08
CA ASP A 413 11.00 -25.74 22.57
C ASP A 413 9.82 -25.68 21.57
N PRO A 414 10.05 -25.97 20.27
CA PRO A 414 8.99 -25.97 19.26
C PRO A 414 7.85 -26.94 19.56
N SER A 415 8.12 -27.99 20.36
CA SER A 415 7.14 -29.01 20.74
C SER A 415 6.27 -28.62 21.93
N ALA A 416 6.59 -27.54 22.64
CA ALA A 416 5.83 -27.07 23.80
C ALA A 416 4.37 -26.73 23.43
N ILE A 417 3.40 -27.30 24.13
CA ILE A 417 1.98 -27.17 23.77
C ILE A 417 1.48 -25.74 24.01
N GLY A 418 0.82 -25.14 23.02
CA GLY A 418 0.22 -23.81 23.14
C GLY A 418 1.23 -22.64 23.19
N LYS A 419 2.51 -22.89 22.89
CA LYS A 419 3.59 -21.90 22.96
C LYS A 419 4.11 -21.50 21.58
N THR A 420 4.61 -20.27 21.48
CA THR A 420 5.33 -19.72 20.31
C THR A 420 6.84 -19.83 20.50
N VAL A 421 7.56 -20.13 19.41
CA VAL A 421 9.04 -20.20 19.39
C VAL A 421 9.72 -18.84 19.31
N THR A 422 8.93 -17.78 19.14
CA THR A 422 9.43 -16.40 19.06
C THR A 422 8.53 -15.42 19.79
N LYS A 423 9.15 -14.36 20.28
CA LYS A 423 8.50 -13.18 20.87
C LYS A 423 8.86 -11.89 20.12
N TRP A 424 9.37 -12.02 18.90
CA TRP A 424 9.86 -10.92 18.07
C TRP A 424 9.00 -10.78 16.80
N ALA A 425 8.60 -9.55 16.46
CA ALA A 425 7.88 -9.23 15.23
C ALA A 425 7.97 -7.73 14.90
N GLY A 426 7.58 -7.34 13.69
CA GLY A 426 7.49 -5.93 13.28
C GLY A 426 6.17 -5.32 13.74
N PHE A 427 6.19 -4.41 14.73
CA PHE A 427 4.98 -3.77 15.26
C PHE A 427 4.92 -2.27 14.94
N LEU A 428 3.72 -1.80 14.60
CA LEU A 428 3.35 -0.39 14.60
C LEU A 428 3.35 0.14 16.04
N GLU A 429 3.63 1.43 16.20
CA GLU A 429 3.68 2.06 17.52
C GLU A 429 2.30 2.11 18.18
N HIS A 430 1.28 2.52 17.43
CA HIS A 430 -0.08 2.69 17.92
C HIS A 430 -1.09 2.13 16.91
N ILE A 431 -2.00 1.26 17.40
CA ILE A 431 -3.08 0.66 16.58
C ILE A 431 -4.48 0.95 17.16
N ASP A 432 -4.51 1.62 18.30
CA ASP A 432 -5.71 1.99 19.04
C ASP A 432 -6.13 3.44 18.77
N GLY A 433 -5.25 4.27 18.21
CA GLY A 433 -5.54 5.64 17.79
C GLY A 433 -6.33 5.70 16.47
N PHE A 434 -7.36 6.53 16.41
CA PHE A 434 -8.12 6.80 15.19
C PHE A 434 -8.84 8.15 15.26
N ASP A 435 -9.00 8.84 14.13
CA ASP A 435 -9.80 10.08 14.05
C ASP A 435 -11.26 9.80 13.66
N ALA A 436 -12.06 9.34 14.61
CA ALA A 436 -13.45 8.94 14.34
C ALA A 436 -14.34 10.12 13.85
N GLU A 437 -14.05 11.35 14.30
CA GLU A 437 -14.84 12.53 13.97
C GLU A 437 -14.70 12.92 12.49
N TYR A 438 -13.48 12.85 11.94
CA TYR A 438 -13.21 13.06 10.52
C TYR A 438 -14.06 12.15 9.62
N PHE A 439 -14.27 10.90 10.03
CA PHE A 439 -15.04 9.89 9.29
C PHE A 439 -16.54 9.89 9.61
N GLY A 440 -17.02 10.78 10.49
CA GLY A 440 -18.42 10.80 10.93
C GLY A 440 -18.82 9.55 11.74
N ILE A 441 -17.86 8.90 12.40
CA ILE A 441 -18.04 7.67 13.16
C ILE A 441 -18.20 8.00 14.64
N LEU A 442 -19.23 7.45 15.27
CA LEU A 442 -19.46 7.66 16.70
C LEU A 442 -18.37 6.98 17.54
N PRO A 443 -17.91 7.57 18.66
CA PRO A 443 -16.89 6.98 19.53
C PRO A 443 -17.14 5.51 19.92
N ARG A 444 -18.40 5.16 20.19
CA ARG A 444 -18.80 3.80 20.57
C ARG A 444 -18.74 2.81 19.40
N GLU A 445 -18.94 3.27 18.17
CA GLU A 445 -18.73 2.44 16.98
C GLU A 445 -17.23 2.23 16.73
N ALA A 446 -16.42 3.28 16.82
CA ALA A 446 -14.96 3.19 16.67
C ALA A 446 -14.31 2.19 17.65
N GLN A 447 -14.86 2.04 18.86
CA GLN A 447 -14.42 1.02 19.84
C GLN A 447 -14.65 -0.43 19.37
N HIS A 448 -15.66 -0.68 18.54
CA HIS A 448 -15.98 -2.01 18.01
C HIS A 448 -15.36 -2.23 16.62
N MET A 449 -14.80 -1.20 16.01
CA MET A 449 -14.10 -1.33 14.73
C MET A 449 -12.75 -2.01 14.93
N ASP A 450 -12.51 -3.06 14.15
CA ASP A 450 -11.20 -3.66 13.97
C ASP A 450 -10.17 -2.54 13.67
N PRO A 451 -9.05 -2.47 14.41
CA PRO A 451 -7.90 -1.62 14.07
C PRO A 451 -7.53 -1.64 12.58
N GLN A 452 -7.66 -2.78 11.90
CA GLN A 452 -7.41 -2.89 10.46
C GLN A 452 -8.31 -1.96 9.64
N GLN A 453 -9.61 -1.86 9.97
CA GLN A 453 -10.54 -0.94 9.29
C GLN A 453 -10.14 0.53 9.53
N ARG A 454 -9.76 0.87 10.76
CA ARG A 454 -9.38 2.23 11.15
C ARG A 454 -8.09 2.67 10.45
N LEU A 455 -7.08 1.82 10.48
CA LEU A 455 -5.80 2.05 9.83
C LEU A 455 -5.97 2.17 8.31
N PHE A 456 -6.74 1.28 7.69
CA PHE A 456 -7.05 1.34 6.26
C PHE A 456 -7.70 2.66 5.87
N LEU A 457 -8.69 3.15 6.64
CA LEU A 457 -9.37 4.40 6.33
C LEU A 457 -8.42 5.60 6.31
N GLU A 458 -7.55 5.74 7.32
CA GLU A 458 -6.58 6.83 7.36
C GLU A 458 -5.59 6.74 6.18
N VAL A 459 -5.00 5.57 5.95
CA VAL A 459 -3.99 5.37 4.88
C VAL A 459 -4.62 5.51 3.48
N ALA A 460 -5.88 5.12 3.29
CA ALA A 460 -6.57 5.29 2.01
C ALA A 460 -6.80 6.77 1.69
N ILE A 461 -7.19 7.58 2.69
CA ILE A 461 -7.33 9.03 2.51
C ILE A 461 -5.99 9.67 2.20
N GLU A 462 -4.91 9.26 2.86
CA GLU A 462 -3.58 9.78 2.56
C GLU A 462 -3.11 9.43 1.15
N ALA A 463 -3.42 8.22 0.65
CA ALA A 463 -3.09 7.83 -0.71
C ALA A 463 -3.88 8.64 -1.76
N LEU A 464 -5.15 8.96 -1.45
CA LEU A 464 -6.00 9.82 -2.29
C LEU A 464 -5.53 11.27 -2.27
N ASP A 465 -5.13 11.78 -1.10
CA ASP A 465 -4.50 13.08 -0.96
C ASP A 465 -3.17 13.11 -1.74
N ASP A 466 -2.32 12.09 -1.66
CA ASP A 466 -1.07 12.01 -2.44
C ASP A 466 -1.32 11.94 -3.96
N ALA A 467 -2.44 11.35 -4.39
CA ALA A 467 -2.92 11.38 -5.77
C ALA A 467 -3.51 12.74 -6.20
N GLY A 468 -3.81 13.62 -5.25
CA GLY A 468 -4.46 14.89 -5.50
C GLY A 468 -5.92 14.76 -5.96
N LEU A 469 -6.62 13.70 -5.53
CA LEU A 469 -8.03 13.46 -5.82
C LEU A 469 -8.90 14.00 -4.68
N THR A 470 -9.81 14.92 -4.98
CA THR A 470 -10.68 15.53 -3.98
C THR A 470 -11.92 14.67 -3.72
N ARG A 471 -12.56 14.87 -2.55
CA ARG A 471 -13.83 14.19 -2.24
C ARG A 471 -14.92 14.54 -3.25
N GLU A 472 -14.92 15.77 -3.75
CA GLU A 472 -15.88 16.24 -4.75
C GLU A 472 -15.73 15.48 -6.08
N GLN A 473 -14.49 15.18 -6.50
CA GLN A 473 -14.23 14.38 -7.69
C GLN A 473 -14.63 12.90 -7.51
N LEU A 474 -14.45 12.37 -6.30
CA LEU A 474 -14.73 10.95 -5.99
C LEU A 474 -16.22 10.67 -5.77
N ARG A 475 -16.99 11.65 -5.29
CA ARG A 475 -18.40 11.48 -4.93
C ARG A 475 -19.24 11.05 -6.12
N GLY A 476 -19.91 9.91 -6.02
CA GLY A 476 -20.75 9.35 -7.08
C GLY A 476 -19.96 8.76 -8.26
N SER A 477 -18.62 8.80 -8.24
CA SER A 477 -17.77 8.24 -9.28
C SER A 477 -17.78 6.71 -9.28
N ARG A 478 -17.32 6.10 -10.37
CA ARG A 478 -17.10 4.65 -10.47
C ARG A 478 -15.75 4.23 -9.86
N ALA A 479 -15.29 4.88 -8.80
CA ALA A 479 -14.07 4.45 -8.13
C ALA A 479 -14.28 3.09 -7.43
N GLY A 480 -13.39 2.13 -7.70
CA GLY A 480 -13.39 0.80 -7.09
C GLY A 480 -12.45 0.72 -5.88
N VAL A 481 -12.76 -0.17 -4.92
CA VAL A 481 -11.97 -0.44 -3.71
C VAL A 481 -11.64 -1.93 -3.64
N PHE A 482 -10.36 -2.25 -3.64
CA PHE A 482 -9.81 -3.62 -3.62
C PHE A 482 -8.82 -3.73 -2.46
N ILE A 483 -9.28 -4.21 -1.31
CA ILE A 483 -8.47 -4.20 -0.08
C ILE A 483 -8.28 -5.61 0.47
N ALA A 484 -7.04 -5.95 0.78
CA ALA A 484 -6.67 -7.24 1.33
C ALA A 484 -6.56 -7.24 2.87
N SER A 485 -7.07 -8.30 3.48
CA SER A 485 -6.81 -8.72 4.86
C SER A 485 -7.14 -10.22 4.94
N TYR A 486 -6.71 -10.98 5.95
CA TYR A 486 -7.11 -12.40 6.05
C TYR A 486 -7.33 -12.94 7.46
N HIS A 487 -6.90 -12.23 8.51
CA HIS A 487 -7.16 -12.64 9.88
C HIS A 487 -8.05 -11.61 10.58
N ASN A 488 -8.70 -12.05 11.66
CA ASN A 488 -9.73 -11.29 12.34
C ASN A 488 -9.63 -11.49 13.85
N ASP A 489 -8.45 -11.20 14.39
CA ASP A 489 -8.14 -11.30 15.81
C ASP A 489 -9.13 -10.47 16.66
N TYR A 490 -9.56 -9.31 16.15
CA TYR A 490 -10.49 -8.43 16.86
C TYR A 490 -11.90 -9.01 16.95
N ALA A 491 -12.37 -9.73 15.90
CA ALA A 491 -13.61 -10.49 15.99
C ALA A 491 -13.53 -11.53 17.10
N GLN A 492 -12.44 -12.30 17.17
CA GLN A 492 -12.29 -13.34 18.20
C GLN A 492 -12.42 -12.74 19.60
N LEU A 493 -11.80 -11.58 19.86
CA LEU A 493 -11.95 -10.87 21.11
C LEU A 493 -13.39 -10.43 21.39
N GLN A 494 -14.11 -9.88 20.41
CA GLN A 494 -15.50 -9.43 20.60
C GLN A 494 -16.48 -10.58 20.80
N TYR A 495 -16.37 -11.64 20.00
CA TYR A 495 -17.25 -12.81 20.10
C TYR A 495 -16.95 -13.69 21.32
N SER A 496 -15.80 -13.52 21.98
CA SER A 496 -15.48 -14.22 23.22
C SER A 496 -16.29 -13.75 24.44
N ASP A 497 -16.84 -12.53 24.43
CA ASP A 497 -17.74 -12.01 25.47
C ASP A 497 -19.14 -11.80 24.88
N VAL A 498 -19.96 -12.86 24.93
CA VAL A 498 -21.31 -12.86 24.31
C VAL A 498 -22.21 -11.74 24.86
N ASP A 499 -22.04 -11.36 26.13
CA ASP A 499 -22.81 -10.28 26.76
C ASP A 499 -22.42 -8.89 26.23
N ALA A 500 -21.23 -8.76 25.62
CA ALA A 500 -20.73 -7.51 25.04
C ALA A 500 -21.10 -7.34 23.56
N ILE A 501 -21.70 -8.35 22.92
CA ILE A 501 -22.10 -8.30 21.51
C ILE A 501 -23.27 -7.32 21.34
N ASP A 502 -23.12 -6.39 20.40
CA ASP A 502 -24.21 -5.49 20.01
C ASP A 502 -24.24 -5.23 18.48
N LEU A 503 -25.15 -4.37 18.03
CA LEU A 503 -25.35 -4.07 16.60
C LEU A 503 -24.09 -3.58 15.87
N ARG A 504 -23.09 -3.03 16.58
CA ARG A 504 -21.82 -2.54 16.02
C ARG A 504 -20.78 -3.64 15.86
N THR A 505 -20.88 -4.73 16.63
CA THR A 505 -19.95 -5.86 16.56
C THR A 505 -19.88 -6.43 15.15
N LEU A 506 -21.03 -6.57 14.49
CA LEU A 506 -21.12 -7.08 13.13
C LEU A 506 -20.36 -6.20 12.13
N THR A 507 -20.70 -4.91 12.03
CA THR A 507 -20.06 -4.01 11.06
C THR A 507 -18.62 -3.65 11.43
N GLY A 508 -18.27 -3.72 12.71
CA GLY A 508 -16.91 -3.49 13.19
C GLY A 508 -15.93 -4.63 12.88
N THR A 509 -16.42 -5.84 12.58
CA THR A 509 -15.59 -7.04 12.41
C THR A 509 -15.78 -7.78 11.09
N LEU A 510 -16.86 -7.52 10.35
CA LEU A 510 -17.07 -8.15 9.04
C LEU A 510 -15.98 -7.78 8.05
N HIS A 511 -15.44 -8.80 7.37
CA HIS A 511 -14.35 -8.64 6.42
C HIS A 511 -14.72 -7.73 5.24
N SER A 512 -15.91 -7.92 4.66
CA SER A 512 -16.41 -7.09 3.54
C SER A 512 -16.58 -5.62 3.90
N VAL A 513 -16.78 -5.30 5.20
CA VAL A 513 -16.95 -3.91 5.64
C VAL A 513 -15.64 -3.14 5.55
N LEU A 514 -14.49 -3.82 5.50
CA LEU A 514 -13.20 -3.19 5.25
C LEU A 514 -13.25 -2.35 3.96
N ALA A 515 -13.66 -2.94 2.83
CA ALA A 515 -13.81 -2.21 1.56
C ALA A 515 -15.02 -1.25 1.60
N ASN A 516 -16.17 -1.77 2.03
CA ASN A 516 -17.45 -1.07 1.90
C ASN A 516 -17.50 0.22 2.72
N ARG A 517 -16.77 0.31 3.84
CA ARG A 517 -16.78 1.50 4.69
C ARG A 517 -16.14 2.72 4.00
N LEU A 518 -15.07 2.51 3.23
CA LEU A 518 -14.48 3.58 2.42
C LEU A 518 -15.41 3.99 1.28
N SER A 519 -16.00 3.02 0.57
CA SER A 519 -16.99 3.29 -0.47
C SER A 519 -18.19 4.07 0.06
N TYR A 520 -18.70 3.70 1.25
CA TYR A 520 -19.79 4.41 1.92
C TYR A 520 -19.39 5.84 2.30
N PHE A 521 -18.20 6.02 2.88
CA PHE A 521 -17.73 7.33 3.34
C PHE A 521 -17.53 8.33 2.19
N LEU A 522 -16.98 7.88 1.07
CA LEU A 522 -16.69 8.71 -0.09
C LEU A 522 -17.79 8.70 -1.16
N ASP A 523 -18.88 7.95 -0.94
CA ASP A 523 -19.97 7.73 -1.90
C ASP A 523 -19.49 7.15 -3.26
N LEU A 524 -18.65 6.13 -3.21
CA LEU A 524 -18.09 5.47 -4.40
C LEU A 524 -19.05 4.41 -4.95
N ARG A 525 -19.14 4.30 -6.27
CA ARG A 525 -20.09 3.42 -6.99
C ARG A 525 -19.44 2.31 -7.81
N GLY A 526 -18.11 2.17 -7.76
CA GLY A 526 -17.38 1.06 -8.37
C GLY A 526 -17.40 -0.23 -7.52
N PRO A 527 -16.75 -1.31 -7.96
CA PRO A 527 -16.62 -2.55 -7.20
C PRO A 527 -15.97 -2.30 -5.82
N SER A 528 -16.52 -2.89 -4.76
CA SER A 528 -15.97 -2.78 -3.40
C SER A 528 -15.76 -4.19 -2.84
N ILE A 529 -14.51 -4.63 -2.78
CA ILE A 529 -14.14 -6.04 -2.61
C ILE A 529 -13.03 -6.17 -1.57
N SER A 530 -13.25 -7.08 -0.62
CA SER A 530 -12.23 -7.54 0.32
C SER A 530 -11.70 -8.90 -0.11
N ILE A 531 -10.37 -9.06 -0.10
CA ILE A 531 -9.67 -10.20 -0.74
C ILE A 531 -8.80 -10.93 0.27
N ASP A 532 -8.92 -12.26 0.28
CA ASP A 532 -8.08 -13.17 1.03
C ASP A 532 -7.51 -14.26 0.12
N THR A 533 -6.22 -14.15 -0.15
CA THR A 533 -5.37 -15.20 -0.70
C THR A 533 -4.11 -15.38 0.16
N ALA A 534 -4.25 -15.20 1.48
CA ALA A 534 -3.16 -15.16 2.46
C ALA A 534 -2.08 -14.11 2.11
N CYS A 535 -0.81 -14.51 1.99
CA CYS A 535 0.32 -13.59 1.78
C CYS A 535 0.34 -12.90 0.40
N SER A 536 -0.40 -13.41 -0.60
CA SER A 536 -0.49 -12.79 -1.93
C SER A 536 -1.63 -11.78 -2.07
N SER A 537 -2.47 -11.64 -1.04
CA SER A 537 -3.75 -10.91 -1.11
C SER A 537 -3.65 -9.51 -1.69
N SER A 538 -2.72 -8.67 -1.24
CA SER A 538 -2.64 -7.29 -1.75
C SER A 538 -2.19 -7.20 -3.21
N LEU A 539 -1.36 -8.13 -3.72
CA LEU A 539 -1.01 -8.12 -5.16
C LEU A 539 -2.14 -8.69 -6.01
N VAL A 540 -2.92 -9.64 -5.49
CA VAL A 540 -4.18 -10.06 -6.13
C VAL A 540 -5.16 -8.88 -6.17
N ALA A 541 -5.24 -8.07 -5.10
CA ALA A 541 -6.02 -6.85 -5.07
C ALA A 541 -5.56 -5.83 -6.12
N THR A 542 -4.26 -5.58 -6.24
CA THR A 542 -3.69 -4.75 -7.30
C THR A 542 -4.01 -5.31 -8.69
N HIS A 543 -3.88 -6.62 -8.90
CA HIS A 543 -4.22 -7.26 -10.18
C HIS A 543 -5.70 -7.05 -10.55
N LEU A 544 -6.63 -7.33 -9.63
CA LEU A 544 -8.06 -7.15 -9.87
C LEU A 544 -8.43 -5.69 -10.10
N ALA A 545 -7.79 -4.75 -9.40
CA ALA A 545 -7.95 -3.31 -9.63
C ALA A 545 -7.50 -2.92 -11.05
N CYS A 546 -6.34 -3.41 -11.50
CA CYS A 546 -5.87 -3.20 -12.87
C CYS A 546 -6.82 -3.81 -13.91
N GLN A 547 -7.39 -4.99 -13.64
CA GLN A 547 -8.38 -5.61 -14.53
C GLN A 547 -9.67 -4.78 -14.59
N SER A 548 -10.16 -4.29 -13.45
CA SER A 548 -11.38 -3.48 -13.37
C SER A 548 -11.24 -2.15 -14.14
N LEU A 549 -10.07 -1.52 -14.07
CA LEU A 549 -9.73 -0.33 -14.87
C LEU A 549 -9.70 -0.65 -16.37
N ARG A 550 -9.03 -1.73 -16.78
CA ARG A 550 -8.92 -2.15 -18.19
C ARG A 550 -10.25 -2.56 -18.81
N HIS A 551 -11.17 -3.09 -18.00
CA HIS A 551 -12.52 -3.45 -18.43
C HIS A 551 -13.53 -2.29 -18.33
N GLY A 552 -13.12 -1.12 -17.81
CA GLY A 552 -14.00 0.05 -17.67
C GLY A 552 -15.08 -0.11 -16.60
N GLU A 553 -14.93 -1.07 -15.68
CA GLU A 553 -15.77 -1.23 -14.48
C GLU A 553 -15.45 -0.15 -13.45
N SER A 554 -14.18 0.27 -13.38
CA SER A 554 -13.70 1.38 -12.57
C SER A 554 -13.01 2.43 -13.43
N ASP A 555 -13.09 3.70 -13.03
CA ASP A 555 -12.30 4.80 -13.62
C ASP A 555 -11.11 5.20 -12.73
N ILE A 556 -11.23 4.93 -11.44
CA ILE A 556 -10.20 5.06 -10.41
C ILE A 556 -10.25 3.77 -9.59
N ALA A 557 -9.11 3.21 -9.19
CA ALA A 557 -9.10 2.04 -8.32
C ALA A 557 -8.16 2.24 -7.13
N ILE A 558 -8.67 1.99 -5.93
CA ILE A 558 -7.93 2.04 -4.67
C ILE A 558 -7.59 0.60 -4.31
N ALA A 559 -6.30 0.27 -4.28
CA ALA A 559 -5.84 -1.10 -4.08
C ALA A 559 -4.78 -1.21 -3.00
N GLY A 560 -4.79 -2.29 -2.21
CA GLY A 560 -3.73 -2.54 -1.24
C GLY A 560 -4.06 -3.62 -0.23
N GLY A 561 -3.49 -3.51 0.97
CA GLY A 561 -3.68 -4.47 2.05
C GLY A 561 -3.37 -3.91 3.43
N VAL A 562 -3.94 -4.55 4.45
CA VAL A 562 -3.73 -4.25 5.86
C VAL A 562 -3.58 -5.53 6.67
N SER A 563 -2.66 -5.52 7.64
CA SER A 563 -2.52 -6.55 8.67
C SER A 563 -2.14 -5.90 9.99
N VAL A 564 -2.77 -6.33 11.09
CA VAL A 564 -2.48 -5.85 12.45
C VAL A 564 -2.44 -7.04 13.41
N ILE A 565 -1.40 -7.15 14.24
CA ILE A 565 -1.23 -8.31 15.12
C ILE A 565 -1.82 -7.98 16.50
N ILE A 566 -2.98 -8.57 16.82
CA ILE A 566 -3.72 -8.23 18.05
C ILE A 566 -3.64 -9.35 19.08
N ALA A 567 -3.60 -10.62 18.64
CA ALA A 567 -3.67 -11.77 19.52
C ALA A 567 -2.62 -12.87 19.17
N PRO A 568 -2.18 -13.69 20.16
CA PRO A 568 -1.07 -14.63 19.98
C PRO A 568 -1.43 -15.94 19.25
N GLU A 569 -2.72 -16.27 19.10
CA GLU A 569 -3.19 -17.60 18.68
C GLU A 569 -2.70 -17.97 17.27
N LEU A 570 -2.71 -17.02 16.35
CA LEU A 570 -2.18 -17.23 15.00
C LEU A 570 -0.65 -17.42 15.01
N LEU A 571 0.07 -16.68 15.85
CA LEU A 571 1.51 -16.82 16.04
C LEU A 571 1.88 -18.20 16.61
N VAL A 572 1.10 -18.70 17.57
CA VAL A 572 1.25 -20.06 18.11
C VAL A 572 1.03 -21.09 17.00
N SER A 573 -0.01 -20.94 16.20
CA SER A 573 -0.33 -21.86 15.10
C SER A 573 0.80 -21.91 14.06
N MET A 574 1.31 -20.74 13.65
CA MET A 574 2.44 -20.62 12.72
C MET A 574 3.74 -21.23 13.29
N SER A 575 3.95 -21.14 14.61
CA SER A 575 5.08 -21.80 15.27
C SER A 575 4.98 -23.33 15.20
N LYS A 576 3.78 -23.91 15.33
CA LYS A 576 3.59 -25.37 15.29
C LYS A 576 3.82 -25.98 13.91
N VAL A 577 3.56 -25.22 12.85
CA VAL A 577 3.85 -25.66 11.47
C VAL A 577 5.29 -25.36 11.05
N GLY A 578 6.09 -24.71 11.90
CA GLY A 578 7.51 -24.44 11.65
C GLY A 578 7.77 -23.26 10.71
N PHE A 579 6.85 -22.30 10.62
CA PHE A 579 7.02 -21.11 9.76
C PHE A 579 7.86 -20.00 10.40
N MET A 580 7.89 -19.95 11.72
CA MET A 580 8.44 -18.82 12.47
C MET A 580 9.96 -18.94 12.65
N ALA A 581 10.67 -17.87 12.32
CA ALA A 581 12.07 -17.70 12.74
C ALA A 581 12.13 -17.44 14.27
N PRO A 582 12.97 -18.13 15.05
CA PRO A 582 13.07 -17.92 16.50
C PRO A 582 13.43 -16.48 16.89
N ASP A 583 14.27 -15.81 16.09
CA ASP A 583 14.66 -14.40 16.27
C ASP A 583 13.68 -13.40 15.65
N GLY A 584 12.60 -13.88 15.04
CA GLY A 584 11.56 -13.10 14.38
C GLY A 584 12.04 -12.29 13.18
N ARG A 585 13.15 -12.66 12.54
CA ARG A 585 13.71 -11.94 11.38
C ARG A 585 13.55 -12.73 10.09
N CYS A 586 13.27 -12.03 8.99
CA CYS A 586 13.31 -12.63 7.65
C CYS A 586 14.74 -12.53 7.11
N LYS A 587 15.53 -13.61 7.23
CA LYS A 587 16.94 -13.67 6.78
C LYS A 587 17.04 -14.08 5.31
N THR A 588 16.39 -13.31 4.45
CA THR A 588 16.17 -13.63 3.03
C THR A 588 17.48 -13.89 2.28
N PHE A 589 17.56 -15.02 1.58
CA PHE A 589 18.70 -15.55 0.82
C PHE A 589 19.93 -15.97 1.63
N ASP A 590 19.95 -15.73 2.94
CA ASP A 590 21.09 -16.02 3.79
C ASP A 590 21.16 -17.52 4.15
N ALA A 591 22.37 -18.01 4.42
CA ALA A 591 22.60 -19.39 4.85
C ALA A 591 21.96 -19.72 6.21
N SER A 592 21.61 -18.71 7.00
CA SER A 592 20.90 -18.83 8.28
C SER A 592 19.38 -18.66 8.21
N ALA A 593 18.81 -18.62 6.99
CA ALA A 593 17.36 -18.61 6.76
C ALA A 593 16.67 -19.80 7.45
N ASP A 594 15.81 -19.53 8.44
CA ASP A 594 15.18 -20.51 9.32
C ASP A 594 13.68 -20.27 9.55
N GLY A 595 13.05 -19.39 8.75
CA GLY A 595 11.66 -19.00 8.88
C GLY A 595 11.45 -17.52 8.60
N PHE A 596 10.22 -17.03 8.78
CA PHE A 596 9.93 -15.60 8.69
C PHE A 596 9.53 -15.03 10.05
N GLY A 597 9.73 -13.72 10.21
CA GLY A 597 9.13 -12.91 11.28
C GLY A 597 7.82 -12.31 10.83
N ARG A 598 6.78 -12.32 11.67
CA ARG A 598 5.53 -11.59 11.37
C ARG A 598 5.75 -10.09 11.46
N GLY A 599 4.91 -9.31 10.76
CA GLY A 599 4.80 -7.89 11.00
C GLY A 599 3.40 -7.35 10.70
N GLU A 600 3.10 -6.16 11.20
CA GLU A 600 1.88 -5.41 10.92
C GLU A 600 2.14 -4.17 10.07
N GLY A 601 1.14 -3.78 9.28
CA GLY A 601 1.20 -2.58 8.47
C GLY A 601 0.06 -2.46 7.49
N CYS A 602 0.00 -1.33 6.82
CA CYS A 602 -0.97 -1.02 5.77
C CYS A 602 -0.26 -0.32 4.62
N GLY A 603 -0.61 -0.67 3.38
CA GLY A 603 -0.14 0.02 2.19
C GLY A 603 -1.27 0.14 1.18
N ILE A 604 -1.41 1.32 0.58
CA ILE A 604 -2.45 1.64 -0.40
C ILE A 604 -1.81 2.33 -1.60
N VAL A 605 -2.28 1.96 -2.80
CA VAL A 605 -1.98 2.63 -4.06
C VAL A 605 -3.28 3.06 -4.74
N VAL A 606 -3.25 4.22 -5.39
CA VAL A 606 -4.34 4.74 -6.22
C VAL A 606 -3.96 4.58 -7.68
N LEU A 607 -4.85 3.96 -8.45
CA LEU A 607 -4.60 3.52 -9.81
C LEU A 607 -5.59 4.18 -10.76
N LYS A 608 -5.09 4.58 -11.93
CA LYS A 608 -5.90 5.01 -13.08
C LYS A 608 -5.32 4.43 -14.36
N ARG A 609 -6.12 4.40 -15.43
CA ARG A 609 -5.55 4.18 -16.77
C ARG A 609 -4.56 5.31 -17.08
N LEU A 610 -3.45 5.01 -17.74
CA LEU A 610 -2.40 6.00 -17.99
C LEU A 610 -2.92 7.15 -18.84
N SER A 611 -3.75 6.86 -19.85
CA SER A 611 -4.39 7.91 -20.65
C SER A 611 -5.25 8.87 -19.81
N ASP A 612 -6.08 8.34 -18.91
CA ASP A 612 -6.92 9.16 -18.02
C ASP A 612 -6.11 9.92 -16.98
N ALA A 613 -4.99 9.35 -16.51
CA ALA A 613 -4.08 10.04 -15.60
C ALA A 613 -3.44 11.26 -16.28
N ILE A 614 -3.01 11.10 -17.54
CA ILE A 614 -2.44 12.20 -18.33
C ILE A 614 -3.52 13.25 -18.64
N ALA A 615 -4.72 12.82 -19.03
CA ALA A 615 -5.84 13.71 -19.36
C ALA A 615 -6.26 14.58 -18.17
N ASP A 616 -6.27 14.01 -16.96
CA ASP A 616 -6.66 14.71 -15.73
C ASP A 616 -5.49 15.49 -15.08
N GLY A 617 -4.32 15.50 -15.71
CA GLY A 617 -3.11 16.16 -15.20
C GLY A 617 -2.59 15.56 -13.89
N ASP A 618 -2.77 14.26 -13.69
CA ASP A 618 -2.30 13.55 -12.51
C ASP A 618 -0.79 13.35 -12.55
N ARG A 619 -0.17 13.36 -11.37
CA ARG A 619 1.21 12.90 -11.23
C ARG A 619 1.26 11.38 -11.35
N VAL A 620 2.03 10.87 -12.31
CA VAL A 620 2.32 9.44 -12.43
C VAL A 620 3.56 9.10 -11.62
N LEU A 621 3.42 8.25 -10.60
CA LEU A 621 4.53 7.78 -9.76
C LEU A 621 5.30 6.63 -10.44
N ALA A 622 4.58 5.72 -11.07
CA ALA A 622 5.06 4.58 -11.84
C ALA A 622 3.92 3.99 -12.68
N VAL A 623 4.21 3.05 -13.58
CA VAL A 623 3.23 2.42 -14.45
C VAL A 623 3.24 0.91 -14.27
N VAL A 624 2.10 0.31 -13.91
CA VAL A 624 1.90 -1.14 -13.94
C VAL A 624 1.73 -1.58 -15.39
N ARG A 625 2.77 -2.26 -15.91
CA ARG A 625 2.81 -2.76 -17.30
C ARG A 625 2.08 -4.09 -17.44
N GLY A 626 2.30 -5.00 -16.50
CA GLY A 626 1.71 -6.33 -16.50
C GLY A 626 1.50 -6.87 -15.09
N SER A 627 0.53 -7.76 -14.95
CA SER A 627 0.33 -8.54 -13.74
C SER A 627 -0.32 -9.87 -14.06
N ALA A 628 0.00 -10.90 -13.29
CA ALA A 628 -0.56 -12.24 -13.42
C ALA A 628 -0.87 -12.82 -12.03
N VAL A 629 -1.82 -13.75 -11.99
CA VAL A 629 -2.19 -14.53 -10.81
C VAL A 629 -2.39 -15.97 -11.23
N ASN A 630 -1.77 -16.91 -10.53
CA ASN A 630 -1.95 -18.35 -10.80
C ASN A 630 -1.99 -19.17 -9.50
N GLN A 631 -1.96 -20.49 -9.63
CA GLN A 631 -2.03 -21.43 -8.52
C GLN A 631 -0.96 -22.52 -8.65
N ASP A 632 -0.34 -22.89 -7.53
CA ASP A 632 0.65 -23.97 -7.43
C ASP A 632 0.08 -25.35 -7.81
N GLY A 633 -1.24 -25.51 -7.69
CA GLY A 633 -1.92 -26.74 -8.06
C GLY A 633 -1.58 -27.90 -7.13
N HIS A 634 -1.27 -29.08 -7.69
CA HIS A 634 -0.98 -30.28 -6.90
C HIS A 634 0.49 -30.36 -6.49
N SER A 635 0.91 -29.48 -5.57
CA SER A 635 2.23 -29.49 -4.96
C SER A 635 2.37 -30.61 -3.92
N THR A 636 3.56 -30.75 -3.31
CA THR A 636 3.85 -31.90 -2.44
C THR A 636 3.15 -31.83 -1.08
N LEU A 637 2.89 -30.62 -0.59
CA LEU A 637 2.04 -30.29 0.57
C LEU A 637 1.29 -29.01 0.23
N LEU A 638 0.09 -28.80 0.79
CA LEU A 638 -0.70 -27.60 0.51
C LEU A 638 0.10 -26.29 0.67
N ALA A 639 0.95 -26.22 1.70
CA ALA A 639 1.77 -25.04 1.99
C ALA A 639 3.17 -25.05 1.34
N ALA A 640 3.49 -26.05 0.51
CA ALA A 640 4.77 -26.11 -0.19
C ALA A 640 4.69 -25.34 -1.51
N PRO A 641 5.63 -24.40 -1.77
CA PRO A 641 5.64 -23.61 -3.00
C PRO A 641 6.03 -24.46 -4.23
N SER A 642 5.70 -23.98 -5.43
CA SER A 642 6.02 -24.62 -6.71
C SER A 642 6.87 -23.73 -7.62
N GLY A 643 8.13 -24.10 -7.86
CA GLY A 643 9.03 -23.38 -8.77
C GLY A 643 8.49 -23.25 -10.21
N PRO A 644 7.96 -24.32 -10.84
CA PRO A 644 7.36 -24.22 -12.17
C PRO A 644 6.16 -23.27 -12.23
N ALA A 645 5.31 -23.24 -11.20
CA ALA A 645 4.18 -22.32 -11.15
C ALA A 645 4.66 -20.86 -11.03
N GLN A 646 5.69 -20.60 -10.22
CA GLN A 646 6.30 -19.27 -10.12
C GLN A 646 6.98 -18.84 -11.42
N GLN A 647 7.66 -19.75 -12.13
CA GLN A 647 8.22 -19.47 -13.44
C GLN A 647 7.12 -19.11 -14.46
N ALA A 648 6.07 -19.92 -14.56
CA ALA A 648 4.97 -19.68 -15.48
C ALA A 648 4.27 -18.33 -15.19
N LEU A 649 4.12 -17.98 -13.91
CA LEU A 649 3.57 -16.70 -13.47
C LEU A 649 4.40 -15.51 -13.95
N ILE A 650 5.74 -15.59 -13.81
CA ILE A 650 6.65 -14.53 -14.26
C ILE A 650 6.59 -14.40 -15.79
N GLU A 651 6.58 -15.51 -16.52
CA GLU A 651 6.48 -15.53 -17.98
C GLU A 651 5.14 -14.94 -18.47
N GLU A 652 4.03 -15.26 -17.79
CA GLU A 652 2.70 -14.71 -18.10
C GLU A 652 2.65 -13.19 -17.86
N ALA A 653 3.20 -12.71 -16.73
CA ALA A 653 3.25 -11.29 -16.44
C ALA A 653 4.13 -10.51 -17.44
N LEU A 654 5.27 -11.08 -17.85
CA LEU A 654 6.14 -10.50 -18.88
C LEU A 654 5.44 -10.43 -20.24
N ALA A 655 4.72 -11.49 -20.61
CA ALA A 655 3.92 -11.54 -21.83
C ALA A 655 2.79 -10.48 -21.80
N GLY A 656 2.08 -10.37 -20.67
CA GLY A 656 1.04 -9.36 -20.46
C GLY A 656 1.59 -7.92 -20.47
N ALA A 657 2.83 -7.72 -20.01
CA ALA A 657 3.53 -6.43 -20.07
C ALA A 657 4.11 -6.12 -21.46
N GLN A 658 4.24 -7.12 -22.34
CA GLN A 658 4.99 -7.06 -23.59
C GLN A 658 6.44 -6.57 -23.37
N LEU A 659 7.10 -7.11 -22.34
CA LEU A 659 8.47 -6.76 -21.95
C LEU A 659 9.41 -7.97 -22.05
N ASP A 660 10.63 -7.72 -22.51
CA ASP A 660 11.72 -8.69 -22.43
C ASP A 660 12.19 -8.86 -20.98
N ALA A 661 12.53 -10.09 -20.58
CA ALA A 661 12.95 -10.41 -19.21
C ALA A 661 14.22 -9.63 -18.78
N GLY A 662 15.10 -9.30 -19.74
CA GLY A 662 16.30 -8.49 -19.53
C GLY A 662 16.04 -7.04 -19.14
N ARG A 663 14.80 -6.53 -19.31
CA ARG A 663 14.40 -5.18 -18.90
C ARG A 663 14.24 -5.02 -17.39
N ILE A 664 14.01 -6.11 -16.65
CA ILE A 664 13.75 -6.06 -15.21
C ILE A 664 15.06 -5.82 -14.43
N GLY A 665 15.28 -4.62 -13.91
CA GLY A 665 16.49 -4.27 -13.16
C GLY A 665 16.42 -4.56 -11.65
N LEU A 666 15.20 -4.66 -11.11
CA LEU A 666 14.94 -4.96 -9.70
C LEU A 666 13.86 -6.03 -9.57
N MET A 667 14.12 -7.03 -8.74
CA MET A 667 13.16 -8.04 -8.33
C MET A 667 12.93 -7.93 -6.83
N GLU A 668 11.77 -7.38 -6.47
CA GLU A 668 11.24 -7.45 -5.12
C GLU A 668 10.56 -8.81 -4.92
N THR A 669 11.32 -9.71 -4.32
CA THR A 669 10.93 -11.11 -4.09
C THR A 669 9.88 -11.24 -2.99
N HIS A 670 9.14 -12.35 -3.02
CA HIS A 670 8.37 -12.80 -1.88
C HIS A 670 9.29 -13.04 -0.67
N GLY A 671 10.45 -13.68 -0.85
CA GLY A 671 11.64 -13.49 -0.02
C GLY A 671 11.43 -13.66 1.47
N THR A 672 10.78 -14.75 1.89
CA THR A 672 10.40 -14.97 3.30
C THR A 672 11.55 -15.29 4.24
N GLY A 673 12.74 -15.66 3.75
CA GLY A 673 13.81 -16.14 4.62
C GLY A 673 13.61 -17.60 5.05
N THR A 674 12.91 -18.39 4.24
CA THR A 674 12.67 -19.82 4.52
C THR A 674 13.69 -20.68 3.80
N ALA A 675 14.22 -21.70 4.49
CA ALA A 675 15.24 -22.60 3.95
C ALA A 675 14.83 -23.32 2.65
N LEU A 676 13.52 -23.51 2.43
CA LEU A 676 12.97 -24.14 1.24
C LEU A 676 12.47 -23.12 0.20
N GLY A 677 11.79 -22.05 0.64
CA GLY A 677 11.15 -21.10 -0.27
C GLY A 677 12.15 -20.23 -1.03
N ASP A 678 13.18 -19.73 -0.35
CA ASP A 678 14.16 -18.83 -0.98
C ASP A 678 14.91 -19.52 -2.15
N PRO A 679 15.39 -20.79 -2.05
CA PRO A 679 15.94 -21.49 -3.21
C PRO A 679 14.95 -21.68 -4.37
N ILE A 680 13.70 -22.05 -4.10
CA ILE A 680 12.69 -22.28 -5.13
C ILE A 680 12.41 -20.99 -5.90
N GLU A 681 12.24 -19.88 -5.17
CA GLU A 681 11.98 -18.58 -5.76
C GLU A 681 13.16 -18.08 -6.61
N VAL A 682 14.39 -18.15 -6.08
CA VAL A 682 15.57 -17.69 -6.82
C VAL A 682 15.82 -18.55 -8.07
N GLU A 683 15.56 -19.87 -8.01
CA GLU A 683 15.65 -20.72 -9.20
C GLU A 683 14.62 -20.36 -10.27
N ALA A 684 13.36 -20.08 -9.90
CA ALA A 684 12.32 -19.64 -10.84
C ALA A 684 12.68 -18.28 -11.49
N ILE A 685 13.23 -17.35 -10.71
CA ILE A 685 13.73 -16.06 -11.23
C ILE A 685 14.94 -16.27 -12.13
N ALA A 686 15.89 -17.13 -11.74
CA ALA A 686 17.08 -17.46 -12.54
C ALA A 686 16.70 -18.10 -13.89
N ALA A 687 15.67 -18.95 -13.89
CA ALA A 687 15.14 -19.58 -15.09
C ALA A 687 14.39 -18.61 -16.01
N THR A 688 14.07 -17.39 -15.58
CA THR A 688 13.34 -16.38 -16.35
C THR A 688 14.16 -15.10 -16.50
N ILE A 689 13.98 -14.14 -15.58
CA ILE A 689 14.61 -12.80 -15.54
C ILE A 689 16.13 -12.87 -15.36
N GLY A 690 16.63 -13.93 -14.72
CA GLY A 690 18.05 -14.11 -14.42
C GLY A 690 18.90 -14.62 -15.59
N ARG A 691 18.29 -14.96 -16.73
CA ARG A 691 19.03 -15.41 -17.93
C ARG A 691 19.92 -14.28 -18.47
N PRO A 692 21.21 -14.54 -18.78
CA PRO A 692 22.05 -13.56 -19.45
C PRO A 692 21.47 -13.19 -20.82
N ALA A 693 21.39 -11.89 -21.12
CA ALA A 693 20.97 -11.36 -22.40
C ALA A 693 21.90 -10.21 -22.83
N ALA A 694 22.13 -10.06 -24.13
CA ALA A 694 23.01 -9.02 -24.66
C ALA A 694 22.46 -7.62 -24.33
N GLY A 695 23.29 -6.77 -23.72
CA GLY A 695 22.89 -5.41 -23.31
C GLY A 695 22.09 -5.33 -22.00
N ALA A 696 21.79 -6.47 -21.36
CA ALA A 696 21.02 -6.50 -20.12
C ALA A 696 21.94 -6.39 -18.89
N GLY A 697 21.70 -5.40 -18.02
CA GLY A 697 22.47 -5.18 -16.77
C GLY A 697 22.24 -6.26 -15.70
N PRO A 698 22.74 -6.08 -14.46
CA PRO A 698 22.36 -6.96 -13.35
C PRO A 698 20.88 -6.75 -12.97
N CYS A 699 20.21 -7.82 -12.52
CA CYS A 699 18.91 -7.73 -11.86
C CYS A 699 19.12 -7.87 -10.34
N LEU A 700 18.83 -6.82 -9.59
CA LEU A 700 19.02 -6.76 -8.15
C LEU A 700 17.87 -7.49 -7.44
N LEU A 701 18.18 -8.40 -6.51
CA LEU A 701 17.21 -9.13 -5.71
C LEU A 701 17.06 -8.50 -4.33
N GLY A 702 15.84 -8.29 -3.85
CA GLY A 702 15.60 -7.83 -2.49
C GLY A 702 14.23 -8.25 -1.95
N SER A 703 14.00 -8.01 -0.65
CA SER A 703 12.70 -8.12 0.00
C SER A 703 12.59 -7.14 1.17
N ALA A 704 11.53 -6.33 1.19
CA ALA A 704 11.20 -5.43 2.32
C ALA A 704 10.98 -6.20 3.63
N LYS A 705 10.65 -7.50 3.56
CA LYS A 705 10.39 -8.33 4.74
C LYS A 705 11.57 -8.42 5.70
N ALA A 706 12.79 -8.28 5.18
CA ALA A 706 13.98 -8.26 6.02
C ALA A 706 14.06 -7.01 6.90
N ASN A 707 13.44 -5.89 6.48
CA ASN A 707 13.39 -4.65 7.26
C ASN A 707 12.21 -4.63 8.23
N VAL A 708 11.01 -4.98 7.76
CA VAL A 708 9.75 -4.74 8.48
C VAL A 708 9.01 -6.00 8.93
N GLY A 709 9.59 -7.18 8.67
CA GLY A 709 8.91 -8.46 8.83
C GLY A 709 7.92 -8.75 7.70
N HIS A 710 7.31 -9.93 7.74
CA HIS A 710 6.28 -10.33 6.80
C HIS A 710 4.95 -9.69 7.18
N LEU A 711 4.56 -8.62 6.46
CA LEU A 711 3.30 -7.90 6.68
C LEU A 711 2.04 -8.60 6.15
N GLU A 712 2.11 -9.93 6.02
CA GLU A 712 0.97 -10.80 5.70
C GLU A 712 0.14 -10.31 4.49
N ALA A 713 -1.13 -9.95 4.69
CA ALA A 713 -2.01 -9.46 3.63
C ALA A 713 -1.53 -8.16 2.97
N ALA A 714 -0.74 -7.34 3.67
CA ALA A 714 -0.14 -6.10 3.16
C ALA A 714 1.25 -6.30 2.52
N ALA A 715 1.85 -7.49 2.62
CA ALA A 715 3.24 -7.71 2.23
C ALA A 715 3.52 -7.39 0.75
N GLY A 716 2.58 -7.71 -0.13
CA GLY A 716 2.72 -7.50 -1.56
C GLY A 716 2.74 -6.02 -1.96
N VAL A 717 1.79 -5.24 -1.42
CA VAL A 717 1.71 -3.79 -1.69
C VAL A 717 2.86 -3.03 -1.04
N THR A 718 3.38 -3.49 0.10
CA THR A 718 4.61 -2.94 0.69
C THR A 718 5.82 -3.13 -0.24
N GLY A 719 5.95 -4.30 -0.86
CA GLY A 719 6.97 -4.55 -1.90
C GLY A 719 6.78 -3.69 -3.15
N LEU A 720 5.53 -3.48 -3.56
CA LEU A 720 5.17 -2.55 -4.65
C LEU A 720 5.59 -1.11 -4.33
N ILE A 721 5.25 -0.59 -3.14
CA ILE A 721 5.61 0.75 -2.69
C ILE A 721 7.14 0.90 -2.63
N LYS A 722 7.87 -0.08 -2.07
CA LYS A 722 9.35 -0.10 -2.09
C LYS A 722 9.89 0.01 -3.51
N SER A 723 9.31 -0.73 -4.46
CA SER A 723 9.75 -0.73 -5.86
C SER A 723 9.50 0.63 -6.54
N VAL A 724 8.36 1.26 -6.28
CA VAL A 724 8.06 2.62 -6.75
C VAL A 724 9.03 3.64 -6.14
N LEU A 725 9.30 3.54 -4.84
CA LEU A 725 10.27 4.41 -4.16
C LEU A 725 11.68 4.25 -4.72
N ALA A 726 12.12 3.02 -5.04
CA ALA A 726 13.41 2.77 -5.67
C ALA A 726 13.53 3.43 -7.06
N LEU A 727 12.45 3.39 -7.87
CA LEU A 727 12.40 4.08 -9.17
C LEU A 727 12.48 5.60 -9.01
N ARG A 728 11.72 6.17 -8.05
CA ARG A 728 11.63 7.62 -7.80
C ARG A 728 12.90 8.20 -7.19
N HIS A 729 13.53 7.51 -6.26
CA HIS A 729 14.79 7.93 -5.63
C HIS A 729 16.03 7.51 -6.41
N GLU A 730 15.84 6.82 -7.54
CA GLU A 730 16.91 6.40 -8.43
C GLU A 730 18.01 5.58 -7.73
N ALA A 731 17.59 4.71 -6.79
CA ALA A 731 18.49 3.85 -6.02
C ALA A 731 17.77 2.60 -5.53
N VAL A 732 18.52 1.52 -5.31
CA VAL A 732 18.02 0.27 -4.73
C VAL A 732 18.60 0.11 -3.31
N PRO A 733 17.75 -0.04 -2.28
CA PRO A 733 18.19 -0.16 -0.89
C PRO A 733 18.91 -1.51 -0.63
N PRO A 734 19.75 -1.57 0.42
CA PRO A 734 20.43 -2.80 0.81
C PRO A 734 19.45 -3.90 1.27
N GLN A 735 19.79 -5.15 0.99
CA GLN A 735 19.17 -6.33 1.59
C GLN A 735 19.79 -6.57 2.97
N VAL A 736 19.02 -6.26 4.02
CA VAL A 736 19.46 -6.46 5.40
C VAL A 736 19.44 -7.96 5.78
N HIS A 737 20.25 -8.32 6.79
CA HIS A 737 20.46 -9.70 7.25
C HIS A 737 21.09 -10.67 6.23
N PHE A 738 21.62 -10.17 5.12
CA PHE A 738 22.36 -10.97 4.16
C PHE A 738 23.88 -10.91 4.42
N HIS A 739 24.43 -11.98 5.00
CA HIS A 739 25.85 -12.13 5.33
C HIS A 739 26.56 -13.15 4.46
N ARG A 740 25.90 -14.28 4.19
CA ARG A 740 26.43 -15.38 3.38
C ARG A 740 25.30 -16.02 2.58
N LEU A 741 25.45 -16.09 1.27
CA LEU A 741 24.49 -16.77 0.38
C LEU A 741 24.24 -18.22 0.83
N SER A 742 22.96 -18.61 0.87
CA SER A 742 22.56 -19.99 1.13
C SER A 742 23.25 -20.98 0.18
N PRO A 743 23.79 -22.11 0.67
CA PRO A 743 24.44 -23.12 -0.19
C PRO A 743 23.47 -23.81 -1.16
N HIS A 744 22.16 -23.58 -1.02
CA HIS A 744 21.12 -24.10 -1.89
C HIS A 744 20.75 -23.13 -3.02
N ILE A 745 21.33 -21.93 -3.04
CA ILE A 745 21.12 -20.92 -4.08
C ILE A 745 22.39 -20.79 -4.91
N SER A 746 22.26 -20.83 -6.24
CA SER A 746 23.37 -20.53 -7.16
C SER A 746 23.04 -19.32 -8.02
N LEU A 747 23.83 -18.26 -7.86
CA LEU A 747 23.77 -17.08 -8.73
C LEU A 747 24.76 -17.17 -9.91
N GLN A 748 25.63 -18.18 -9.91
CA GLN A 748 26.68 -18.34 -10.92
C GLN A 748 26.07 -18.57 -12.31
N GLY A 749 26.52 -17.79 -13.30
CA GLY A 749 26.02 -17.87 -14.68
C GLY A 749 24.66 -17.17 -14.90
N THR A 750 24.12 -16.52 -13.87
CA THR A 750 22.93 -15.67 -13.96
C THR A 750 23.34 -14.20 -13.92
N ARG A 751 22.41 -13.29 -14.25
CA ARG A 751 22.59 -11.84 -14.05
C ARG A 751 22.06 -11.34 -12.69
N LEU A 752 21.70 -12.25 -11.79
CA LEU A 752 21.10 -11.90 -10.50
C LEU A 752 22.17 -11.49 -9.48
N ALA A 753 21.89 -10.46 -8.69
CA ALA A 753 22.77 -9.99 -7.63
C ALA A 753 21.99 -9.49 -6.41
N VAL A 754 22.52 -9.66 -5.19
CA VAL A 754 21.90 -9.17 -3.95
C VAL A 754 22.65 -7.90 -3.49
N PRO A 755 21.99 -6.74 -3.35
CA PRO A 755 22.64 -5.50 -2.93
C PRO A 755 22.91 -5.54 -1.41
N THR A 756 24.16 -5.34 -0.97
CA THR A 756 24.53 -5.24 0.46
C THR A 756 24.70 -3.79 0.94
N SER A 757 24.62 -2.83 0.03
CA SER A 757 24.66 -1.38 0.27
C SER A 757 23.68 -0.69 -0.67
N LEU A 758 23.38 0.59 -0.45
CA LEU A 758 22.60 1.38 -1.39
C LEU A 758 23.27 1.39 -2.78
N VAL A 759 22.55 0.95 -3.81
CA VAL A 759 23.06 0.90 -5.20
C VAL A 759 22.38 1.99 -6.03
N PRO A 760 23.13 2.94 -6.64
CA PRO A 760 22.56 3.90 -7.56
C PRO A 760 21.89 3.20 -8.74
N TRP A 761 20.70 3.66 -9.11
CA TRP A 761 19.92 3.15 -10.22
C TRP A 761 19.36 4.33 -11.04
N PRO A 762 20.22 5.14 -11.69
CA PRO A 762 19.83 6.39 -12.33
C PRO A 762 18.91 6.18 -13.55
N LYS A 763 18.10 7.19 -13.87
CA LYS A 763 17.36 7.25 -15.15
C LYS A 763 18.30 7.15 -16.35
N GLY A 764 17.85 6.47 -17.41
CA GLY A 764 18.57 6.32 -18.67
C GLY A 764 17.66 6.50 -19.87
N GLU A 765 18.15 6.18 -21.07
CA GLU A 765 17.34 6.24 -22.31
C GLU A 765 16.19 5.21 -22.32
N VAL A 766 16.37 4.10 -21.60
CA VAL A 766 15.39 3.01 -21.53
C VAL A 766 14.74 3.01 -20.15
N PRO A 767 13.39 2.99 -20.07
CA PRO A 767 12.69 2.98 -18.80
C PRO A 767 13.06 1.80 -17.89
N ARG A 768 13.41 2.11 -16.65
CA ARG A 768 13.70 1.12 -15.60
C ARG A 768 12.44 0.35 -15.23
N CYS A 769 12.56 -0.96 -15.09
CA CYS A 769 11.47 -1.84 -14.68
C CYS A 769 11.82 -2.60 -13.40
N ALA A 770 10.86 -2.71 -12.49
CA ALA A 770 10.91 -3.57 -11.33
C ALA A 770 9.79 -4.63 -11.39
N ALA A 771 10.04 -5.79 -10.81
CA ALA A 771 9.08 -6.87 -10.72
C ALA A 771 8.86 -7.24 -9.25
N ILE A 772 7.62 -7.55 -8.86
CA ILE A 772 7.22 -7.80 -7.48
C ILE A 772 6.48 -9.14 -7.43
N SER A 773 6.91 -10.03 -6.53
CA SER A 773 6.27 -11.33 -6.29
C SER A 773 5.64 -11.41 -4.90
N SER A 774 4.50 -12.07 -4.79
CA SER A 774 3.98 -12.54 -3.51
C SER A 774 3.24 -13.86 -3.65
N PHE A 775 3.55 -14.82 -2.76
CA PHE A 775 3.09 -16.20 -2.84
C PHE A 775 2.29 -16.55 -1.57
N GLY A 776 1.03 -16.92 -1.74
CA GLY A 776 0.14 -17.27 -0.64
C GLY A 776 0.38 -18.69 -0.15
N VAL A 777 0.26 -18.91 1.15
CA VAL A 777 0.42 -20.26 1.76
C VAL A 777 -0.58 -21.29 1.22
N GLY A 778 -1.71 -20.86 0.64
CA GLY A 778 -2.67 -21.72 -0.04
C GLY A 778 -2.34 -22.01 -1.52
N GLY A 779 -1.16 -21.61 -2.00
CA GLY A 779 -0.68 -21.83 -3.37
C GLY A 779 -1.04 -20.75 -4.39
N THR A 780 -1.84 -19.72 -4.02
CA THR A 780 -2.16 -18.62 -4.93
C THR A 780 -0.99 -17.66 -5.05
N ASN A 781 -0.43 -17.52 -6.25
CA ASN A 781 0.71 -16.65 -6.51
C ASN A 781 0.28 -15.41 -7.28
N ALA A 782 0.92 -14.27 -7.02
CA ALA A 782 0.72 -13.03 -7.75
C ALA A 782 2.06 -12.38 -8.11
N HIS A 783 2.13 -11.81 -9.31
CA HIS A 783 3.30 -11.12 -9.81
C HIS A 783 2.89 -9.84 -10.55
N VAL A 784 3.60 -8.74 -10.29
CA VAL A 784 3.33 -7.41 -10.86
C VAL A 784 4.62 -6.81 -11.40
N ILE A 785 4.56 -6.25 -12.61
CA ILE A 785 5.68 -5.55 -13.25
C ILE A 785 5.35 -4.07 -13.32
N VAL A 786 6.23 -3.24 -12.75
CA VAL A 786 6.15 -1.79 -12.77
C VAL A 786 7.31 -1.19 -13.55
N GLU A 787 7.03 -0.15 -14.33
CA GLU A 787 7.99 0.65 -15.07
C GLU A 787 8.01 2.07 -14.49
N GLU A 788 9.14 2.76 -14.63
CA GLU A 788 9.22 4.18 -14.27
C GLU A 788 8.17 5.02 -15.01
N ALA A 789 7.75 6.13 -14.37
CA ALA A 789 6.81 7.05 -14.96
C ALA A 789 7.35 7.64 -16.28
N PRO A 790 6.50 7.85 -17.31
CA PRO A 790 6.91 8.45 -18.56
C PRO A 790 7.30 9.92 -18.36
N SER A 791 8.31 10.38 -19.10
CA SER A 791 8.62 11.82 -19.20
C SER A 791 7.57 12.49 -20.07
N LEU A 792 6.72 13.33 -19.48
CA LEU A 792 5.68 14.07 -20.21
C LEU A 792 6.23 15.42 -20.73
N PRO A 793 5.91 15.82 -21.99
CA PRO A 793 6.32 17.12 -22.51
C PRO A 793 5.59 18.24 -21.74
N GLY A 794 6.32 19.03 -20.94
CA GLY A 794 5.74 20.09 -20.12
C GLY A 794 6.60 20.53 -18.93
N GLU A 795 7.66 19.78 -18.62
CA GLU A 795 8.65 20.19 -17.61
C GLU A 795 9.44 21.42 -18.11
N ASN A 796 9.25 22.57 -17.45
CA ASN A 796 9.86 23.89 -17.70
C ASN A 796 9.01 24.91 -18.48
N ALA A 797 7.76 25.14 -18.08
CA ALA A 797 7.35 26.54 -18.00
C ALA A 797 8.07 27.14 -16.77
N GLU A 798 9.06 28.02 -16.98
CA GLU A 798 9.58 28.86 -15.90
C GLU A 798 8.41 29.73 -15.40
N ALA A 799 7.62 29.19 -14.46
CA ALA A 799 6.61 29.96 -13.75
C ALA A 799 7.29 31.21 -13.20
N SER A 800 6.72 32.37 -13.48
CA SER A 800 7.30 33.66 -13.13
C SER A 800 7.59 33.67 -11.62
N ARG A 801 8.88 33.68 -11.26
CA ARG A 801 9.37 33.53 -9.88
C ARG A 801 8.94 34.65 -8.93
N ASP A 802 8.29 35.71 -9.42
CA ASP A 802 7.91 36.89 -8.65
C ASP A 802 6.43 37.27 -8.82
N GLN A 803 5.55 36.29 -8.68
CA GLN A 803 4.10 36.53 -8.65
C GLN A 803 3.51 36.16 -7.29
N LEU A 804 2.48 36.90 -6.89
CA LEU A 804 1.70 36.57 -5.70
C LEU A 804 0.89 35.29 -5.95
N ARG A 805 0.85 34.43 -4.92
CA ARG A 805 0.14 33.15 -4.90
C ARG A 805 -0.68 33.05 -3.61
N VAL A 806 -1.68 32.18 -3.65
CA VAL A 806 -2.52 31.83 -2.49
C VAL A 806 -2.26 30.38 -2.15
N LEU A 807 -1.82 30.13 -0.92
CA LEU A 807 -1.74 28.79 -0.34
C LEU A 807 -2.98 28.58 0.54
N SER A 808 -3.78 27.55 0.24
CA SER A 808 -4.94 27.17 1.06
C SER A 808 -4.67 25.92 1.89
N LEU A 809 -4.89 26.02 3.19
CA LEU A 809 -4.93 24.89 4.11
C LEU A 809 -6.36 24.74 4.64
N SER A 810 -6.77 23.50 4.90
CA SER A 810 -8.04 23.25 5.59
C SER A 810 -8.01 21.95 6.39
N ALA A 811 -8.81 21.89 7.45
CA ALA A 811 -8.98 20.70 8.26
C ALA A 811 -10.40 20.61 8.84
N HIS A 812 -10.75 19.43 9.35
CA HIS A 812 -12.07 19.17 9.94
C HIS A 812 -12.24 19.80 11.34
N SER A 813 -11.15 20.23 11.99
CA SER A 813 -11.14 20.87 13.31
C SER A 813 -10.04 21.96 13.40
N ASP A 814 -10.19 22.90 14.33
CA ASP A 814 -9.21 23.98 14.56
C ASP A 814 -7.82 23.43 14.95
N ALA A 815 -7.79 22.43 15.84
CA ALA A 815 -6.57 21.78 16.28
C ALA A 815 -5.84 21.12 15.10
N ALA A 816 -6.56 20.39 14.24
CA ALA A 816 -5.99 19.79 13.04
C ALA A 816 -5.45 20.84 12.05
N LEU A 817 -6.12 22.00 11.91
CA LEU A 817 -5.64 23.08 11.05
C LEU A 817 -4.33 23.67 11.56
N ARG A 818 -4.20 23.88 12.88
CA ARG A 818 -2.97 24.37 13.51
C ARG A 818 -1.82 23.39 13.37
N GLU A 819 -2.06 22.09 13.60
CA GLU A 819 -1.05 21.04 13.40
C GLU A 819 -0.62 20.92 11.93
N LEU A 820 -1.58 20.98 11.00
CA LEU A 820 -1.30 21.00 9.57
C LEU A 820 -0.44 22.22 9.20
N ALA A 821 -0.80 23.41 9.66
CA ALA A 821 -0.02 24.62 9.43
C ALA A 821 1.43 24.49 9.96
N ALA A 822 1.62 23.92 11.15
CA ALA A 822 2.95 23.65 11.69
C ALA A 822 3.76 22.65 10.83
N ALA A 823 3.12 21.59 10.32
CA ALA A 823 3.75 20.63 9.41
C ALA A 823 4.20 21.30 8.10
N TRP A 824 3.36 22.18 7.55
CA TRP A 824 3.68 22.97 6.36
C TRP A 824 4.86 23.92 6.57
N SER A 825 4.96 24.57 7.73
CA SER A 825 6.08 25.46 8.04
C SER A 825 7.42 24.74 7.89
N GLY A 826 7.57 23.55 8.47
CA GLY A 826 8.81 22.78 8.35
C GLY A 826 9.01 22.18 6.95
N PHE A 827 7.92 21.84 6.25
CA PHE A 827 7.98 21.25 4.91
C PHE A 827 8.45 22.26 3.84
N LEU A 828 7.96 23.50 3.88
CA LEU A 828 8.31 24.56 2.92
C LEU A 828 9.82 24.83 2.84
N GLU A 829 10.54 24.67 3.96
CA GLU A 829 11.98 24.85 4.05
C GLU A 829 12.79 23.72 3.40
N ARG A 830 12.25 22.49 3.41
CA ARG A 830 12.99 21.27 2.99
C ARG A 830 12.64 20.79 1.59
N THR A 831 11.44 21.10 1.11
CA THR A 831 10.97 20.58 -0.17
C THR A 831 11.67 21.24 -1.36
N PRO A 832 12.11 20.47 -2.38
CA PRO A 832 12.68 21.05 -3.61
C PRO A 832 11.60 21.69 -4.49
N GLU A 833 10.33 21.36 -4.28
CA GLU A 833 9.21 21.80 -5.13
C GLU A 833 9.02 23.33 -5.14
N SER A 834 8.47 23.85 -6.23
CA SER A 834 8.25 25.28 -6.42
C SER A 834 7.06 25.79 -5.60
N ALA A 835 7.04 27.08 -5.26
CA ALA A 835 5.88 27.66 -4.58
C ALA A 835 4.61 27.59 -5.44
N ALA A 836 4.74 27.59 -6.77
CA ALA A 836 3.63 27.49 -7.71
C ALA A 836 2.97 26.11 -7.63
N ASP A 837 3.75 25.02 -7.75
CA ASP A 837 3.25 23.65 -7.68
C ASP A 837 2.61 23.34 -6.32
N LEU A 838 3.20 23.86 -5.25
CA LEU A 838 2.67 23.73 -3.90
C LEU A 838 1.32 24.43 -3.71
N CYS A 839 1.20 25.68 -4.18
CA CYS A 839 -0.05 26.42 -4.10
C CYS A 839 -1.11 25.79 -4.99
N TYR A 840 -0.78 25.44 -6.25
CA TYR A 840 -1.67 24.76 -7.19
C TYR A 840 -2.20 23.45 -6.60
N THR A 841 -1.34 22.60 -6.06
CA THR A 841 -1.76 21.33 -5.47
C THR A 841 -2.65 21.56 -4.24
N ALA A 842 -2.32 22.54 -3.39
CA ALA A 842 -3.07 22.83 -2.18
C ALA A 842 -4.46 23.47 -2.44
N THR A 843 -4.61 24.24 -3.52
CA THR A 843 -5.87 24.90 -3.88
C THR A 843 -6.75 24.04 -4.79
N GLN A 844 -6.17 23.31 -5.73
CA GLN A 844 -6.93 22.60 -6.76
C GLN A 844 -7.03 21.09 -6.52
N ARG A 845 -6.06 20.51 -5.79
CA ARG A 845 -5.87 19.05 -5.67
C ARG A 845 -5.96 18.58 -4.21
N ARG A 846 -6.69 19.32 -3.38
CA ARG A 846 -7.00 18.98 -1.98
C ARG A 846 -8.46 19.24 -1.67
N THR A 847 -9.01 18.43 -0.79
CA THR A 847 -10.37 18.63 -0.28
C THR A 847 -10.40 19.85 0.67
N HIS A 848 -11.40 20.73 0.51
CA HIS A 848 -11.55 21.92 1.34
C HIS A 848 -12.54 21.70 2.50
N HIS A 849 -12.01 21.47 3.70
CA HIS A 849 -12.76 21.26 4.94
C HIS A 849 -13.31 22.56 5.55
N ASP A 850 -14.00 22.44 6.69
CA ASP A 850 -14.71 23.56 7.32
C ASP A 850 -13.80 24.59 7.99
N TYR A 851 -12.71 24.17 8.63
CA TYR A 851 -11.71 25.08 9.20
C TYR A 851 -10.68 25.38 8.13
N ARG A 852 -10.48 26.66 7.82
CA ARG A 852 -9.76 27.11 6.63
C ARG A 852 -8.75 28.19 6.96
N LEU A 853 -7.60 28.12 6.31
CA LEU A 853 -6.55 29.13 6.31
C LEU A 853 -6.14 29.40 4.86
N ALA A 854 -6.10 30.66 4.46
CA ALA A 854 -5.51 31.07 3.18
C ALA A 854 -4.41 32.12 3.42
N LEU A 855 -3.28 31.92 2.77
CA LEU A 855 -2.05 32.71 2.94
C LEU A 855 -1.68 33.31 1.59
N VAL A 856 -1.34 34.59 1.55
CA VAL A 856 -0.89 35.27 0.34
C VAL A 856 0.61 35.53 0.44
N GLY A 857 1.39 35.07 -0.54
CA GLY A 857 2.85 35.19 -0.55
C GLY A 857 3.46 35.03 -1.94
N ARG A 858 4.71 35.47 -2.11
CA ARG A 858 5.45 35.36 -3.39
C ARG A 858 6.41 34.17 -3.40
N SER A 859 6.91 33.80 -2.23
CA SER A 859 7.95 32.78 -2.06
C SER A 859 7.60 31.78 -0.96
N LYS A 860 8.30 30.64 -0.94
CA LYS A 860 8.19 29.66 0.15
C LYS A 860 8.51 30.28 1.51
N SER A 861 9.49 31.18 1.57
CA SER A 861 9.85 31.92 2.79
C SER A 861 8.76 32.87 3.25
N ASP A 862 8.08 33.57 2.33
CA ASP A 862 6.96 34.44 2.72
C ASP A 862 5.81 33.63 3.28
N LEU A 863 5.44 32.53 2.61
CA LEU A 863 4.38 31.63 3.05
C LEU A 863 4.69 31.03 4.42
N ALA A 864 5.93 30.59 4.66
CA ALA A 864 6.37 30.09 5.97
C ALA A 864 6.28 31.18 7.07
N ALA A 865 6.67 32.42 6.76
CA ALA A 865 6.52 33.54 7.70
C ALA A 865 5.05 33.81 8.04
N ARG A 866 4.14 33.76 7.06
CA ARG A 866 2.69 33.92 7.31
C ARG A 866 2.09 32.78 8.13
N ILE A 867 2.57 31.56 7.94
CA ILE A 867 2.20 30.42 8.79
C ILE A 867 2.67 30.66 10.24
N ALA A 868 3.89 31.15 10.43
CA ALA A 868 4.42 31.47 11.75
C ALA A 868 3.65 32.62 12.43
N ASP A 869 3.16 33.60 11.66
CA ASP A 869 2.28 34.66 12.17
C ASP A 869 0.93 34.07 12.64
N TYR A 870 0.31 33.20 11.82
CA TYR A 870 -0.93 32.49 12.19
C TYR A 870 -0.78 31.65 13.47
N LEU A 871 0.30 30.87 13.58
CA LEU A 871 0.54 30.02 14.74
C LEU A 871 0.78 30.81 16.05
N ARG A 872 1.19 32.08 15.94
CA ARG A 872 1.37 32.99 17.09
C ARG A 872 0.11 33.80 17.41
N ASP A 873 -0.99 33.57 16.71
CA ASP A 873 -2.22 34.38 16.77
C ASP A 873 -1.94 35.88 16.55
N ASP A 874 -0.94 36.19 15.73
CA ASP A 874 -0.58 37.58 15.42
C ASP A 874 -1.59 38.18 14.43
N VAL A 875 -1.93 39.46 14.61
CA VAL A 875 -2.88 40.18 13.73
C VAL A 875 -2.11 40.71 12.50
N ALA A 876 -1.30 39.84 11.90
CA ALA A 876 -0.42 40.20 10.80
C ALA A 876 -1.19 40.32 9.47
N THR A 877 -0.73 41.23 8.62
CA THR A 877 -1.26 41.38 7.26
C THR A 877 -0.67 40.29 6.37
N GLY A 878 -1.50 39.42 5.79
CA GLY A 878 -1.02 38.42 4.82
C GLY A 878 -1.75 37.09 4.79
N PHE A 879 -2.69 36.85 5.71
CA PHE A 879 -3.48 35.62 5.76
C PHE A 879 -4.89 35.87 6.29
N ALA A 880 -5.77 34.90 6.07
CA ALA A 880 -7.10 34.85 6.68
C ALA A 880 -7.40 33.42 7.16
N ALA A 881 -7.91 33.30 8.38
CA ALA A 881 -8.33 32.04 8.98
C ALA A 881 -9.79 32.14 9.44
N GLY A 882 -10.53 31.04 9.34
CA GLY A 882 -11.94 31.03 9.69
C GLY A 882 -12.57 29.65 9.63
N ARG A 883 -13.87 29.61 9.86
CA ARG A 883 -14.69 28.39 9.81
C ARG A 883 -15.91 28.60 8.94
N ARG A 884 -16.20 27.64 8.07
CA ARG A 884 -17.44 27.58 7.29
C ARG A 884 -18.67 27.44 8.21
N PRO A 885 -19.72 28.26 8.04
CA PRO A 885 -20.98 28.10 8.78
C PRO A 885 -21.70 26.78 8.47
N ALA A 886 -22.35 26.18 9.48
CA ALA A 886 -22.86 24.80 9.41
C ALA A 886 -24.22 24.60 8.67
N ILE A 887 -25.06 25.65 8.54
CA ILE A 887 -26.48 25.50 8.13
C ILE A 887 -26.71 25.88 6.66
N SER A 888 -26.08 26.95 6.20
CA SER A 888 -26.10 27.41 4.80
C SER A 888 -24.70 27.91 4.48
N GLY A 889 -24.17 27.59 3.30
CA GLY A 889 -22.90 28.19 2.86
C GLY A 889 -22.96 29.72 2.93
N PRO A 890 -21.81 30.41 2.99
CA PRO A 890 -21.81 31.87 3.12
C PRO A 890 -22.54 32.51 1.94
N ARG A 891 -23.50 33.39 2.24
CA ARG A 891 -24.15 34.23 1.23
C ARG A 891 -23.38 35.54 1.10
N VAL A 892 -22.84 35.79 -0.08
CA VAL A 892 -21.96 36.93 -0.37
C VAL A 892 -22.79 38.13 -0.82
N ALA A 893 -22.62 39.24 -0.13
CA ALA A 893 -23.24 40.52 -0.42
C ALA A 893 -22.21 41.47 -1.05
N PHE A 894 -22.52 42.02 -2.23
CA PHE A 894 -21.70 43.10 -2.80
C PHE A 894 -22.22 44.45 -2.33
N VAL A 895 -21.34 45.21 -1.68
CA VAL A 895 -21.65 46.53 -1.12
C VAL A 895 -20.93 47.61 -1.90
N PHE A 896 -21.66 48.39 -2.68
CA PHE A 896 -21.10 49.42 -3.54
C PHE A 896 -20.92 50.73 -2.78
N SER A 897 -19.67 51.19 -2.66
CA SER A 897 -19.32 52.43 -1.96
C SER A 897 -19.94 53.68 -2.60
N GLY A 898 -20.25 54.69 -1.78
CA GLY A 898 -20.70 56.00 -2.26
C GLY A 898 -19.55 56.90 -2.72
N GLN A 899 -19.80 58.20 -2.89
CA GLN A 899 -18.77 59.18 -3.25
C GLN A 899 -17.81 59.47 -2.09
N GLY A 900 -16.52 59.67 -2.38
CA GLY A 900 -15.47 59.91 -1.38
C GLY A 900 -14.27 58.95 -1.37
N PRO A 901 -14.40 57.65 -1.71
CA PRO A 901 -13.27 56.72 -1.62
C PRO A 901 -12.26 56.89 -2.76
N GLN A 902 -12.64 57.57 -3.85
CA GLN A 902 -11.78 57.77 -5.02
C GLN A 902 -10.42 58.41 -4.70
N TRP A 903 -9.39 58.03 -5.45
CA TRP A 903 -8.02 58.52 -5.30
C TRP A 903 -7.26 58.46 -6.63
N HIS A 904 -6.23 59.31 -6.76
CA HIS A 904 -5.33 59.29 -7.92
C HIS A 904 -4.69 57.92 -8.08
N ALA A 905 -4.63 57.40 -9.31
CA ALA A 905 -4.08 56.07 -9.64
C ALA A 905 -4.88 54.84 -9.22
N MET A 906 -6.13 54.98 -8.74
CA MET A 906 -7.00 53.83 -8.49
C MET A 906 -7.23 52.98 -9.76
N GLY A 907 -7.14 51.66 -9.63
CA GLY A 907 -7.36 50.68 -10.68
C GLY A 907 -6.22 50.55 -11.70
N ARG A 908 -5.10 51.28 -11.57
CA ARG A 908 -4.02 51.25 -12.58
C ARG A 908 -3.28 49.93 -12.65
N GLU A 909 -3.04 49.31 -11.49
CA GLU A 909 -2.33 48.03 -11.43
C GLU A 909 -3.21 46.93 -12.04
N LEU A 910 -4.51 46.96 -11.74
CA LEU A 910 -5.49 46.03 -12.34
C LEU A 910 -5.65 46.27 -13.86
N MET A 911 -5.67 47.51 -14.35
CA MET A 911 -5.70 47.80 -15.79
C MET A 911 -4.55 47.12 -16.55
N ALA A 912 -3.36 47.06 -15.94
CA ALA A 912 -2.19 46.44 -16.53
C ALA A 912 -2.20 44.91 -16.42
N SER A 913 -2.67 44.36 -15.29
CA SER A 913 -2.53 42.94 -14.94
C SER A 913 -3.78 42.08 -15.14
N GLU A 914 -4.98 42.66 -15.22
CA GLU A 914 -6.25 41.94 -15.25
C GLU A 914 -7.06 42.27 -16.52
N PRO A 915 -7.13 41.36 -17.51
CA PRO A 915 -7.89 41.59 -18.74
C PRO A 915 -9.37 41.90 -18.51
N VAL A 916 -10.04 41.17 -17.62
CA VAL A 916 -11.47 41.37 -17.32
C VAL A 916 -11.74 42.77 -16.78
N PHE A 917 -10.87 43.27 -15.90
CA PHE A 917 -10.98 44.63 -15.37
C PHE A 917 -10.80 45.68 -16.47
N ARG A 918 -9.77 45.50 -17.30
CA ARG A 918 -9.49 46.40 -18.43
C ARG A 918 -10.64 46.45 -19.42
N ASP A 919 -11.17 45.31 -19.84
CA ASP A 919 -12.26 45.22 -20.81
C ASP A 919 -13.53 45.93 -20.29
N ALA A 920 -13.82 45.80 -19.00
CA ALA A 920 -14.94 46.49 -18.36
C ALA A 920 -14.76 48.02 -18.32
N ILE A 921 -13.54 48.51 -18.03
CA ILE A 921 -13.23 49.94 -18.08
C ILE A 921 -13.31 50.47 -19.52
N GLU A 922 -12.78 49.74 -20.50
CA GLU A 922 -12.85 50.12 -21.92
C GLU A 922 -14.30 50.14 -22.44
N ALA A 923 -15.14 49.21 -21.98
CA ALA A 923 -16.57 49.24 -22.27
C ALA A 923 -17.23 50.49 -21.67
N CYS A 924 -16.90 50.86 -20.43
CA CYS A 924 -17.40 52.09 -19.81
C CYS A 924 -16.93 53.34 -20.57
N ASP A 925 -15.65 53.42 -20.94
CA ASP A 925 -15.09 54.55 -21.72
C ASP A 925 -15.83 54.74 -23.05
N ARG A 926 -16.03 53.65 -23.80
CA ARG A 926 -16.68 53.66 -25.12
C ARG A 926 -18.09 54.26 -25.06
N VAL A 927 -18.83 53.94 -24.00
CA VAL A 927 -20.21 54.41 -23.79
C VAL A 927 -20.25 55.81 -23.20
N LEU A 928 -19.33 56.16 -22.28
CA LEU A 928 -19.30 57.46 -21.61
C LEU A 928 -18.78 58.59 -22.52
N ARG A 929 -17.76 58.31 -23.33
CA ARG A 929 -17.02 59.32 -24.10
C ARG A 929 -17.90 60.20 -25.00
N PRO A 930 -18.92 59.68 -25.72
CA PRO A 930 -19.84 60.51 -26.49
C PRO A 930 -20.63 61.52 -25.66
N TRP A 931 -20.90 61.22 -24.38
CA TRP A 931 -21.67 62.07 -23.47
C TRP A 931 -20.79 63.07 -22.73
N SER A 932 -19.63 62.62 -22.27
CA SER A 932 -18.77 63.38 -21.36
C SER A 932 -17.80 64.31 -22.10
N GLY A 933 -17.41 63.96 -23.33
CA GLY A 933 -16.37 64.66 -24.10
C GLY A 933 -14.94 64.42 -23.61
N TRP A 934 -14.73 63.48 -22.67
CA TRP A 934 -13.40 63.10 -22.16
C TRP A 934 -13.28 61.57 -22.03
N SER A 935 -12.05 61.05 -22.02
CA SER A 935 -11.79 59.61 -21.87
C SER A 935 -11.51 59.22 -20.42
N LEU A 936 -12.24 58.21 -19.96
CA LEU A 936 -12.01 57.53 -18.69
C LEU A 936 -10.62 56.89 -18.62
N LEU A 937 -10.14 56.29 -19.72
CA LEU A 937 -8.81 55.70 -19.81
C LEU A 937 -7.72 56.75 -19.58
N GLU A 938 -7.85 57.90 -20.25
CA GLU A 938 -6.93 59.03 -20.07
C GLU A 938 -6.99 59.57 -18.64
N ALA A 939 -8.20 59.72 -18.07
CA ALA A 939 -8.38 60.22 -16.71
C ALA A 939 -7.78 59.30 -15.64
N LEU A 940 -7.91 57.98 -15.82
CA LEU A 940 -7.29 56.98 -14.94
C LEU A 940 -5.77 56.97 -15.11
N ALA A 941 -5.22 57.25 -16.29
CA ALA A 941 -3.77 57.28 -16.55
C ALA A 941 -3.08 58.64 -16.23
N ALA A 942 -3.84 59.72 -16.11
CA ALA A 942 -3.34 61.10 -15.99
C ALA A 942 -2.48 61.39 -14.74
N THR A 943 -1.73 62.48 -14.74
CA THR A 943 -1.03 62.93 -13.53
C THR A 943 -2.04 63.41 -12.47
N GLU A 944 -1.63 63.52 -11.21
CA GLU A 944 -2.53 63.95 -10.12
C GLU A 944 -3.16 65.33 -10.37
N ALA A 945 -2.45 66.22 -11.08
CA ALA A 945 -2.93 67.56 -11.42
C ALA A 945 -4.02 67.55 -12.52
N ASP A 946 -4.06 66.51 -13.36
CA ASP A 946 -4.87 66.47 -14.58
C ASP A 946 -5.97 65.39 -14.56
N THR A 947 -5.99 64.50 -13.56
CA THR A 947 -7.02 63.45 -13.44
C THR A 947 -8.42 64.04 -13.23
N ARG A 948 -9.42 63.29 -13.73
CA ARG A 948 -10.85 63.49 -13.45
C ARG A 948 -11.45 62.33 -12.64
N VAL A 949 -10.62 61.68 -11.80
CA VAL A 949 -11.02 60.51 -11.00
C VAL A 949 -11.95 60.88 -9.83
N ASP A 950 -12.08 62.17 -9.54
CA ASP A 950 -13.02 62.74 -8.57
C ASP A 950 -14.48 62.72 -9.05
N GLN A 951 -14.69 62.52 -10.36
CA GLN A 951 -16.01 62.42 -10.96
C GLN A 951 -16.70 61.09 -10.65
N THR A 952 -18.03 61.12 -10.52
CA THR A 952 -18.87 59.97 -10.17
C THR A 952 -18.80 58.83 -11.18
N GLU A 953 -18.55 59.17 -12.45
CA GLU A 953 -18.45 58.25 -13.57
C GLU A 953 -17.19 57.38 -13.48
N ALA A 954 -16.08 57.93 -12.97
CA ALA A 954 -14.86 57.18 -12.74
C ALA A 954 -15.03 56.17 -11.60
N LEU A 955 -15.70 56.56 -10.51
CA LEU A 955 -16.06 55.65 -9.42
C LEU A 955 -16.96 54.51 -9.92
N PHE A 956 -18.04 54.84 -10.64
CA PHE A 956 -18.95 53.85 -11.21
C PHE A 956 -18.21 52.83 -12.09
N ALA A 957 -17.37 53.30 -13.01
CA ALA A 957 -16.65 52.40 -13.90
C ALA A 957 -15.69 51.47 -13.16
N VAL A 958 -14.95 51.97 -12.15
CA VAL A 958 -14.11 51.12 -11.29
C VAL A 958 -14.95 50.10 -10.52
N GLN A 959 -16.11 50.48 -10.01
CA GLN A 959 -17.01 49.56 -9.30
C GLN A 959 -17.54 48.44 -10.21
N VAL A 960 -17.95 48.78 -11.43
CA VAL A 960 -18.40 47.79 -12.42
C VAL A 960 -17.26 46.87 -12.82
N ALA A 961 -16.06 47.40 -13.04
CA ALA A 961 -14.89 46.62 -13.39
C ALA A 961 -14.43 45.68 -12.25
N LEU A 962 -14.46 46.15 -10.99
CA LEU A 962 -14.20 45.32 -9.82
C LEU A 962 -15.24 44.20 -9.66
N ALA A 963 -16.53 44.51 -9.83
CA ALA A 963 -17.59 43.52 -9.78
C ALA A 963 -17.43 42.46 -10.87
N ALA A 964 -17.08 42.86 -12.10
CA ALA A 964 -16.80 41.94 -13.20
C ALA A 964 -15.60 41.02 -12.89
N LEU A 965 -14.52 41.57 -12.33
CA LEU A 965 -13.34 40.79 -11.94
C LEU A 965 -13.63 39.79 -10.81
N TRP A 966 -14.41 40.18 -9.80
CA TRP A 966 -14.82 39.26 -8.74
C TRP A 966 -15.68 38.10 -9.26
N LYS A 967 -16.62 38.40 -10.16
CA LYS A 967 -17.43 37.38 -10.84
C LYS A 967 -16.56 36.44 -11.66
N SER A 968 -15.56 36.96 -12.38
CA SER A 968 -14.63 36.11 -13.13
C SER A 968 -13.79 35.20 -12.23
N TRP A 969 -13.56 35.57 -10.96
CA TRP A 969 -12.93 34.72 -9.95
C TRP A 969 -13.92 33.75 -9.26
N GLY A 970 -15.13 33.60 -9.80
CA GLY A 970 -16.18 32.70 -9.29
C GLY A 970 -16.92 33.24 -8.06
N ILE A 971 -16.72 34.51 -7.69
CA ILE A 971 -17.41 35.15 -6.58
C ILE A 971 -18.62 35.90 -7.12
N GLU A 972 -19.78 35.25 -7.09
CA GLU A 972 -21.07 35.84 -7.46
C GLU A 972 -21.78 36.42 -6.22
N PRO A 973 -22.42 37.59 -6.33
CA PRO A 973 -23.22 38.14 -5.24
C PRO A 973 -24.59 37.46 -5.13
N ASP A 974 -24.93 36.99 -3.93
CA ASP A 974 -26.29 36.57 -3.57
C ASP A 974 -27.24 37.76 -3.40
N ALA A 975 -26.70 38.95 -3.15
CA ALA A 975 -27.44 40.20 -3.09
C ALA A 975 -26.51 41.40 -3.28
N VAL A 976 -27.09 42.54 -3.67
CA VAL A 976 -26.36 43.80 -3.84
C VAL A 976 -27.02 44.94 -3.06
N VAL A 977 -26.19 45.87 -2.59
CA VAL A 977 -26.62 47.13 -1.96
C VAL A 977 -25.63 48.22 -2.34
N GLY A 978 -26.08 49.45 -2.55
CA GLY A 978 -25.19 50.57 -2.85
C GLY A 978 -25.49 51.81 -2.04
N HIS A 979 -24.43 52.48 -1.56
CA HIS A 979 -24.55 53.74 -0.84
C HIS A 979 -24.71 54.91 -1.81
N SER A 980 -25.88 55.55 -1.82
CA SER A 980 -26.17 56.73 -2.67
C SER A 980 -25.86 56.44 -4.15
N VAL A 981 -24.82 57.06 -4.72
CA VAL A 981 -24.39 56.86 -6.11
C VAL A 981 -23.97 55.41 -6.41
N GLY A 982 -23.46 54.68 -5.42
CA GLY A 982 -23.06 53.28 -5.58
C GLY A 982 -24.24 52.36 -5.93
N GLU A 983 -25.47 52.79 -5.63
CA GLU A 983 -26.68 52.04 -5.98
C GLU A 983 -26.85 51.89 -7.51
N ILE A 984 -26.33 52.83 -8.31
CA ILE A 984 -26.37 52.72 -9.78
C ILE A 984 -25.50 51.55 -10.26
N ALA A 985 -24.30 51.37 -9.68
CA ALA A 985 -23.44 50.23 -9.97
C ALA A 985 -24.07 48.91 -9.48
N ALA A 986 -24.69 48.91 -8.30
CA ALA A 986 -25.42 47.76 -7.79
C ALA A 986 -26.56 47.32 -8.73
N LEU A 987 -27.36 48.27 -9.22
CA LEU A 987 -28.46 48.01 -10.15
C LEU A 987 -27.97 47.48 -11.50
N HIS A 988 -26.85 47.99 -12.01
CA HIS A 988 -26.22 47.43 -13.22
C HIS A 988 -25.79 45.98 -13.00
N VAL A 989 -25.09 45.71 -11.89
CA VAL A 989 -24.57 44.36 -11.57
C VAL A 989 -25.71 43.35 -11.32
N ALA A 990 -26.85 43.82 -10.80
CA ALA A 990 -28.07 43.02 -10.65
C ALA A 990 -28.87 42.82 -11.95
N GLY A 991 -28.43 43.41 -13.07
CA GLY A 991 -29.11 43.32 -14.37
C GLY A 991 -30.33 44.22 -14.53
N VAL A 992 -30.60 45.12 -13.58
CA VAL A 992 -31.72 46.07 -13.64
C VAL A 992 -31.48 47.14 -14.71
N LEU A 993 -30.23 47.58 -14.85
CA LEU A 993 -29.81 48.58 -15.84
C LEU A 993 -28.78 47.99 -16.80
N THR A 994 -28.95 48.24 -18.09
CA THR A 994 -27.87 48.03 -19.05
C THR A 994 -26.70 48.98 -18.76
N LEU A 995 -25.50 48.69 -19.27
CA LEU A 995 -24.34 49.56 -19.07
C LEU A 995 -24.60 50.98 -19.61
N GLU A 996 -25.25 51.08 -20.77
CA GLU A 996 -25.65 52.35 -21.40
C GLU A 996 -26.62 53.14 -20.53
N GLN A 997 -27.63 52.48 -19.98
CA GLN A 997 -28.60 53.09 -19.08
C GLN A 997 -27.94 53.56 -17.78
N ALA A 998 -27.10 52.72 -17.17
CA ALA A 998 -26.39 53.06 -15.93
C ALA A 998 -25.42 54.25 -16.13
N ILE A 999 -24.69 54.28 -17.25
CA ILE A 999 -23.81 55.40 -17.62
C ILE A 999 -24.62 56.68 -17.84
N ARG A 1000 -25.78 56.59 -18.53
CA ARG A 1000 -26.70 57.72 -18.68
C ARG A 1000 -27.12 58.26 -17.32
N VAL A 1001 -27.56 57.39 -16.41
CA VAL A 1001 -27.99 57.79 -15.05
C VAL A 1001 -26.85 58.47 -14.28
N VAL A 1002 -25.67 57.86 -14.20
CA VAL A 1002 -24.54 58.43 -13.43
C VAL A 1002 -24.05 59.75 -14.03
N TRP A 1003 -24.00 59.88 -15.37
CA TRP A 1003 -23.58 61.12 -16.04
C TRP A 1003 -24.58 62.26 -15.81
N HIS A 1004 -25.88 62.04 -16.05
CA HIS A 1004 -26.90 63.07 -15.79
C HIS A 1004 -26.94 63.45 -14.32
N ARG A 1005 -26.84 62.47 -13.41
CA ARG A 1005 -26.75 62.73 -11.96
C ARG A 1005 -25.52 63.59 -11.65
N GLY A 1006 -24.32 63.19 -12.07
CA GLY A 1006 -23.07 63.93 -11.81
C GLY A 1006 -23.14 65.38 -12.31
N ARG A 1007 -23.53 65.58 -13.57
CA ARG A 1007 -23.67 66.90 -14.20
C ARG A 1007 -24.68 67.80 -13.49
N ILE A 1008 -25.87 67.28 -13.16
CA ILE A 1008 -26.92 68.07 -12.49
C ILE A 1008 -26.49 68.37 -11.05
N MET A 1009 -25.87 67.41 -10.36
CA MET A 1009 -25.42 67.60 -8.98
C MET A 1009 -24.28 68.63 -8.86
N GLN A 1010 -23.41 68.77 -9.85
CA GLN A 1010 -22.42 69.86 -9.86
C GLN A 1010 -23.08 71.26 -9.79
N GLN A 1011 -24.29 71.42 -10.34
CA GLN A 1011 -25.05 72.66 -10.28
C GLN A 1011 -25.61 72.96 -8.87
N ALA A 1012 -25.64 71.97 -7.97
CA ALA A 1012 -26.03 72.12 -6.57
C ALA A 1012 -24.90 72.64 -5.68
N THR A 1013 -23.70 72.88 -6.23
CA THR A 1013 -22.59 73.51 -5.51
C THR A 1013 -23.01 74.88 -4.98
N GLY A 1014 -22.81 75.12 -3.69
CA GLY A 1014 -23.22 76.33 -2.97
C GLY A 1014 -24.59 76.23 -2.29
N PHE A 1015 -25.40 75.18 -2.55
CA PHE A 1015 -26.74 75.03 -1.97
C PHE A 1015 -26.79 74.35 -0.60
N GLY A 1016 -25.64 74.12 0.04
CA GLY A 1016 -25.57 73.63 1.41
C GLY A 1016 -24.30 72.86 1.74
N ARG A 1017 -24.29 72.18 2.88
CA ARG A 1017 -23.16 71.37 3.36
C ARG A 1017 -23.66 70.11 4.06
N MET A 1018 -22.74 69.19 4.32
CA MET A 1018 -23.01 67.92 5.00
C MET A 1018 -22.01 67.67 6.13
N ALA A 1019 -22.44 67.02 7.21
CA ALA A 1019 -21.57 66.63 8.32
C ALA A 1019 -21.95 65.23 8.85
N SER A 1020 -20.95 64.40 9.11
CA SER A 1020 -21.11 63.15 9.85
C SER A 1020 -21.18 63.45 11.35
N VAL A 1021 -22.10 62.81 12.08
CA VAL A 1021 -22.32 63.01 13.52
C VAL A 1021 -22.53 61.67 14.23
N GLY A 1022 -21.97 61.56 15.45
CA GLY A 1022 -22.02 60.37 16.30
C GLY A 1022 -23.34 60.21 17.06
N LEU A 1023 -24.47 60.15 16.35
CA LEU A 1023 -25.82 60.06 16.92
C LEU A 1023 -26.58 58.84 16.42
N THR A 1024 -27.59 58.41 17.18
CA THR A 1024 -28.60 57.47 16.68
C THR A 1024 -29.57 58.17 15.71
N ALA A 1025 -30.22 57.40 14.83
CA ALA A 1025 -31.22 57.93 13.90
C ALA A 1025 -32.35 58.71 14.61
N GLY A 1026 -32.81 58.21 15.77
CA GLY A 1026 -33.82 58.88 16.58
C GLY A 1026 -33.35 60.22 17.14
N GLN A 1027 -32.15 60.27 17.71
CA GLN A 1027 -31.56 61.51 18.24
C GLN A 1027 -31.32 62.55 17.14
N ALA A 1028 -30.86 62.13 15.96
CA ALA A 1028 -30.67 63.01 14.83
C ALA A 1028 -32.00 63.56 14.29
N ALA A 1029 -33.04 62.74 14.21
CA ALA A 1029 -34.38 63.18 13.82
C ALA A 1029 -34.94 64.23 14.80
N GLU A 1030 -34.72 64.07 16.11
CA GLU A 1030 -35.10 65.08 17.12
C GLU A 1030 -34.29 66.37 16.98
N LEU A 1031 -33.00 66.27 16.68
CA LEU A 1031 -32.09 67.39 16.53
C LEU A 1031 -32.41 68.26 15.31
N VAL A 1032 -32.80 67.65 14.18
CA VAL A 1032 -33.13 68.40 12.95
C VAL A 1032 -34.56 68.96 12.96
N ARG A 1033 -35.47 68.40 13.76
CA ARG A 1033 -36.89 68.79 13.81
C ARG A 1033 -37.13 70.31 13.94
N PRO A 1034 -36.40 71.08 14.78
CA PRO A 1034 -36.58 72.53 14.89
C PRO A 1034 -36.22 73.32 13.63
N TYR A 1035 -35.39 72.75 12.74
CA TYR A 1035 -34.89 73.43 11.53
C TYR A 1035 -35.78 73.21 10.30
N GLY A 1036 -36.79 72.34 10.37
CA GLY A 1036 -37.70 72.07 9.24
C GLY A 1036 -36.95 71.61 7.99
N GLU A 1037 -37.29 72.16 6.82
CA GLU A 1037 -36.64 71.83 5.54
C GLU A 1037 -35.21 72.37 5.41
N ARG A 1038 -34.72 73.17 6.37
CA ARG A 1038 -33.36 73.75 6.30
C ARG A 1038 -32.26 72.74 6.63
N LEU A 1039 -32.61 71.64 7.30
CA LEU A 1039 -31.70 70.58 7.70
C LEU A 1039 -32.40 69.22 7.66
N SER A 1040 -31.74 68.21 7.10
CA SER A 1040 -32.27 66.85 6.95
C SER A 1040 -31.26 65.82 7.45
N VAL A 1041 -31.76 64.65 7.85
CA VAL A 1041 -30.90 63.46 7.98
C VAL A 1041 -30.69 62.92 6.58
N ALA A 1042 -29.45 62.95 6.09
CA ALA A 1042 -29.08 62.53 4.74
C ALA A 1042 -28.69 61.06 4.64
N ALA A 1043 -28.09 60.50 5.68
CA ALA A 1043 -27.72 59.09 5.70
C ALA A 1043 -27.76 58.54 7.12
N ILE A 1044 -28.21 57.30 7.24
CA ILE A 1044 -28.11 56.48 8.45
C ILE A 1044 -27.09 55.39 8.10
N ASN A 1045 -25.82 55.69 8.35
CA ASN A 1045 -24.72 54.81 7.97
C ASN A 1045 -24.67 53.61 8.92
N ALA A 1046 -24.59 53.88 10.23
CA ALA A 1046 -24.49 52.86 11.27
C ALA A 1046 -25.42 53.21 12.45
N PRO A 1047 -25.58 52.32 13.47
CA PRO A 1047 -26.45 52.58 14.62
C PRO A 1047 -26.19 53.92 15.33
N ARG A 1048 -24.93 54.39 15.33
CA ARG A 1048 -24.48 55.65 15.93
C ARG A 1048 -23.74 56.57 14.97
N SER A 1049 -23.90 56.39 13.66
CA SER A 1049 -23.22 57.18 12.64
C SER A 1049 -24.24 57.64 11.61
N VAL A 1050 -24.55 58.94 11.63
CA VAL A 1050 -25.54 59.56 10.73
C VAL A 1050 -24.96 60.80 10.08
N VAL A 1051 -25.46 61.16 8.90
CA VAL A 1051 -25.03 62.36 8.18
C VAL A 1051 -26.17 63.37 8.18
N LEU A 1052 -25.88 64.59 8.61
CA LEU A 1052 -26.78 65.73 8.50
C LEU A 1052 -26.45 66.52 7.23
N SER A 1053 -27.47 67.05 6.57
CA SER A 1053 -27.34 67.76 5.29
C SER A 1053 -28.36 68.88 5.18
N GLY A 1054 -27.92 70.06 4.75
CA GLY A 1054 -28.82 71.21 4.59
C GLY A 1054 -28.07 72.53 4.42
N GLU A 1055 -28.75 73.62 4.76
CA GLU A 1055 -28.18 74.97 4.66
C GLU A 1055 -26.93 75.13 5.54
N THR A 1056 -25.92 75.84 5.01
CA THR A 1056 -24.64 76.06 5.70
C THR A 1056 -24.82 76.67 7.10
N GLU A 1057 -25.71 77.64 7.25
CA GLU A 1057 -25.97 78.31 8.53
C GLU A 1057 -26.63 77.37 9.55
N ALA A 1058 -27.67 76.64 9.12
CA ALA A 1058 -28.39 75.69 9.97
C ALA A 1058 -27.47 74.55 10.44
N LEU A 1059 -26.67 73.99 9.52
CA LEU A 1059 -25.72 72.96 9.86
C LEU A 1059 -24.65 73.48 10.84
N THR A 1060 -24.11 74.68 10.61
CA THR A 1060 -23.08 75.27 11.49
C THR A 1060 -23.62 75.48 12.92
N ALA A 1061 -24.87 75.93 13.07
CA ALA A 1061 -25.51 76.09 14.37
C ALA A 1061 -25.63 74.74 15.11
N VAL A 1062 -26.07 73.69 14.42
CA VAL A 1062 -26.18 72.34 15.00
C VAL A 1062 -24.82 71.76 15.37
N LEU A 1063 -23.78 71.95 14.55
CA LEU A 1063 -22.44 71.46 14.89
C LEU A 1063 -21.87 72.17 16.13
N ALA A 1064 -22.15 73.46 16.32
CA ALA A 1064 -21.78 74.18 17.54
C ALA A 1064 -22.50 73.60 18.78
N GLU A 1065 -23.79 73.27 18.66
CA GLU A 1065 -24.57 72.61 19.71
C GLU A 1065 -24.00 71.22 20.05
N LEU A 1066 -23.63 70.42 19.04
CA LEU A 1066 -23.00 69.11 19.24
C LEU A 1066 -21.61 69.22 19.87
N THR A 1067 -20.82 70.22 19.48
CA THR A 1067 -19.54 70.54 20.13
C THR A 1067 -19.73 70.81 21.61
N ALA A 1068 -20.72 71.64 21.98
CA ALA A 1068 -21.03 71.95 23.36
C ALA A 1068 -21.49 70.73 24.17
N ARG A 1069 -22.12 69.74 23.51
CA ARG A 1069 -22.57 68.48 24.11
C ARG A 1069 -21.50 67.38 24.13
N GLY A 1070 -20.30 67.65 23.61
CA GLY A 1070 -19.23 66.64 23.51
C GLY A 1070 -19.55 65.50 22.55
N VAL A 1071 -20.44 65.71 21.57
CA VAL A 1071 -20.76 64.71 20.54
C VAL A 1071 -19.78 64.84 19.38
N GLU A 1072 -19.15 63.72 19.02
CA GLU A 1072 -18.26 63.67 17.87
C GLU A 1072 -18.99 64.01 16.57
N HIS A 1073 -18.37 64.88 15.77
CA HIS A 1073 -18.88 65.25 14.46
C HIS A 1073 -17.73 65.69 13.55
N ARG A 1074 -17.94 65.55 12.24
CA ARG A 1074 -16.97 65.93 11.21
C ARG A 1074 -17.69 66.52 10.01
N LEU A 1075 -17.31 67.73 9.66
CA LEU A 1075 -17.77 68.39 8.43
C LEU A 1075 -17.18 67.68 7.21
N LEU A 1076 -18.04 67.34 6.25
CA LEU A 1076 -17.62 66.64 5.03
C LEU A 1076 -17.09 67.67 4.01
N PRO A 1077 -16.08 67.29 3.19
CA PRO A 1077 -15.46 68.17 2.20
C PRO A 1077 -16.33 68.33 0.94
N VAL A 1078 -17.61 68.63 1.13
CA VAL A 1078 -18.59 68.84 0.06
C VAL A 1078 -19.28 70.19 0.26
N GLN A 1079 -19.59 70.86 -0.85
CA GLN A 1079 -20.25 72.17 -0.88
C GLN A 1079 -21.69 72.09 -1.38
N TYR A 1080 -22.33 70.95 -1.20
CA TYR A 1080 -23.72 70.71 -1.55
C TYR A 1080 -24.40 69.93 -0.41
N ALA A 1081 -25.73 69.91 -0.41
CA ALA A 1081 -26.54 69.23 0.60
C ALA A 1081 -27.33 68.05 -0.01
N PHE A 1082 -26.66 66.97 -0.39
CA PHE A 1082 -27.36 65.77 -0.91
C PHE A 1082 -28.31 65.16 0.14
N HIS A 1083 -29.33 64.45 -0.33
CA HIS A 1083 -30.30 63.76 0.53
C HIS A 1083 -31.00 64.71 1.52
N SER A 1084 -31.39 65.89 1.03
CA SER A 1084 -32.08 66.93 1.80
C SER A 1084 -33.17 67.61 0.98
N ALA A 1085 -33.98 68.45 1.63
CA ALA A 1085 -35.00 69.25 0.94
C ALA A 1085 -34.39 70.21 -0.11
N GLN A 1086 -33.14 70.66 0.06
CA GLN A 1086 -32.43 71.51 -0.91
C GLN A 1086 -32.23 70.80 -2.27
N MET A 1087 -32.37 69.48 -2.33
CA MET A 1087 -32.25 68.71 -3.58
C MET A 1087 -33.54 68.67 -4.41
N ALA A 1088 -34.67 69.18 -3.89
CA ALA A 1088 -35.97 69.15 -4.60
C ALA A 1088 -35.92 69.70 -6.04
N PRO A 1089 -35.25 70.83 -6.35
CA PRO A 1089 -35.19 71.35 -7.72
C PRO A 1089 -34.38 70.44 -8.66
N PHE A 1090 -33.38 69.75 -8.12
CA PHE A 1090 -32.50 68.87 -8.89
C PHE A 1090 -33.09 67.47 -9.06
N GLN A 1091 -33.91 67.01 -8.10
CA GLN A 1091 -34.72 65.80 -8.19
C GLN A 1091 -35.61 65.83 -9.44
N GLN A 1092 -36.37 66.91 -9.63
CA GLN A 1092 -37.28 67.01 -10.79
C GLN A 1092 -36.51 67.04 -12.10
N ARG A 1093 -35.43 67.83 -12.20
CA ARG A 1093 -34.60 67.87 -13.40
C ARG A 1093 -33.99 66.51 -13.77
N LEU A 1094 -33.52 65.76 -12.77
CA LEU A 1094 -32.98 64.43 -13.00
C LEU A 1094 -34.06 63.46 -13.50
N ALA A 1095 -35.27 63.54 -12.92
CA ALA A 1095 -36.40 62.73 -13.37
C ALA A 1095 -36.78 63.06 -14.83
N ASP A 1096 -36.80 64.33 -15.20
CA ASP A 1096 -37.14 64.76 -16.57
C ASP A 1096 -36.10 64.26 -17.59
N GLU A 1097 -34.80 64.33 -17.27
CA GLU A 1097 -33.70 63.86 -18.14
C GLU A 1097 -33.65 62.32 -18.29
N LEU A 1098 -34.26 61.60 -17.34
CA LEU A 1098 -34.34 60.15 -17.30
C LEU A 1098 -35.74 59.61 -17.65
N ALA A 1099 -36.65 60.42 -18.17
CA ALA A 1099 -38.06 60.02 -18.38
C ALA A 1099 -38.23 58.74 -19.22
N ASP A 1100 -37.33 58.50 -20.18
CA ASP A 1100 -37.35 57.32 -21.06
C ASP A 1100 -36.56 56.11 -20.49
N LEU A 1101 -36.19 56.14 -19.20
CA LEU A 1101 -35.46 55.06 -18.56
C LEU A 1101 -36.40 53.89 -18.24
N HIS A 1102 -36.07 52.72 -18.78
CA HIS A 1102 -36.78 51.47 -18.53
C HIS A 1102 -35.88 50.49 -17.79
N SER A 1103 -36.24 50.14 -16.55
CA SER A 1103 -35.54 49.11 -15.78
C SER A 1103 -36.04 47.71 -16.13
N ALA A 1104 -35.12 46.75 -16.18
CA ALA A 1104 -35.45 45.33 -16.22
C ALA A 1104 -35.71 44.77 -14.81
N THR A 1105 -36.25 43.56 -14.74
CA THR A 1105 -36.37 42.81 -13.48
C THR A 1105 -34.98 42.41 -12.97
N ALA A 1106 -34.73 42.58 -11.67
CA ALA A 1106 -33.47 42.21 -11.05
C ALA A 1106 -33.22 40.70 -11.12
N MET A 1107 -32.04 40.29 -11.57
CA MET A 1107 -31.59 38.89 -11.55
C MET A 1107 -30.95 38.51 -10.22
N ILE A 1108 -30.42 39.50 -9.50
CA ILE A 1108 -29.83 39.38 -8.16
C ILE A 1108 -30.66 40.24 -7.21
N PRO A 1109 -31.02 39.76 -6.01
CA PRO A 1109 -31.71 40.56 -5.00
C PRO A 1109 -31.05 41.92 -4.74
N VAL A 1110 -31.83 42.99 -4.87
CA VAL A 1110 -31.37 44.38 -4.64
C VAL A 1110 -31.93 44.88 -3.31
N TYR A 1111 -31.05 45.32 -2.42
CA TYR A 1111 -31.42 46.03 -1.20
C TYR A 1111 -31.29 47.52 -1.43
N SER A 1112 -32.43 48.21 -1.44
CA SER A 1112 -32.48 49.65 -1.68
C SER A 1112 -32.18 50.41 -0.41
N THR A 1113 -31.23 51.35 -0.49
CA THR A 1113 -30.96 52.27 0.61
C THR A 1113 -31.99 53.39 0.72
N VAL A 1114 -32.80 53.63 -0.31
CA VAL A 1114 -33.95 54.55 -0.24
C VAL A 1114 -35.07 53.94 0.62
N MET A 1115 -35.29 52.63 0.50
CA MET A 1115 -36.32 51.92 1.27
C MET A 1115 -35.80 51.43 2.63
N GLY A 1116 -34.52 51.10 2.73
CA GLY A 1116 -33.90 50.48 3.90
C GLY A 1116 -34.15 48.97 3.99
N GLY A 1117 -34.25 48.27 2.86
CA GLY A 1117 -34.56 46.84 2.80
C GLY A 1117 -34.64 46.28 1.37
N LEU A 1118 -35.11 45.04 1.23
CA LEU A 1118 -35.23 44.36 -0.06
C LEU A 1118 -36.24 45.07 -0.98
N ALA A 1119 -35.82 45.33 -2.22
CA ALA A 1119 -36.58 46.06 -3.23
C ALA A 1119 -37.25 45.13 -4.26
N ALA A 1120 -38.04 44.15 -3.80
CA ALA A 1120 -38.61 43.10 -4.65
C ALA A 1120 -39.61 43.63 -5.71
N ASP A 1121 -40.46 44.60 -5.34
CA ASP A 1121 -41.56 45.12 -6.18
C ASP A 1121 -41.31 46.58 -6.63
N VAL A 1122 -40.05 46.98 -6.74
CA VAL A 1122 -39.67 48.37 -7.07
C VAL A 1122 -39.39 48.50 -8.57
N ASN A 1123 -40.03 49.47 -9.21
CA ASN A 1123 -39.63 49.92 -10.53
C ASN A 1123 -38.50 50.95 -10.40
N PHE A 1124 -37.33 50.65 -10.97
CA PHE A 1124 -36.15 51.53 -10.90
C PHE A 1124 -36.16 52.54 -12.06
N ASP A 1125 -37.17 53.41 -12.05
CA ASP A 1125 -37.41 54.43 -13.06
C ASP A 1125 -36.85 55.81 -12.70
N ALA A 1126 -37.09 56.80 -13.55
CA ALA A 1126 -36.76 58.21 -13.31
C ALA A 1126 -37.18 58.72 -11.92
N GLY A 1127 -38.38 58.31 -11.46
CA GLY A 1127 -38.91 58.68 -10.16
C GLY A 1127 -38.10 58.08 -9.01
N TYR A 1128 -37.63 56.83 -9.16
CA TYR A 1128 -36.71 56.21 -8.21
C TYR A 1128 -35.40 57.00 -8.09
N PHE A 1129 -34.73 57.32 -9.21
CA PHE A 1129 -33.46 58.07 -9.16
C PHE A 1129 -33.62 59.49 -8.63
N GLY A 1130 -34.77 60.13 -8.90
CA GLY A 1130 -35.15 61.37 -8.25
C GLY A 1130 -35.24 61.24 -6.72
N ARG A 1131 -35.90 60.18 -6.22
CA ARG A 1131 -35.94 59.88 -4.78
C ARG A 1131 -34.56 59.55 -4.22
N ASN A 1132 -33.72 58.77 -4.91
CA ASN A 1132 -32.36 58.44 -4.46
C ASN A 1132 -31.52 59.68 -4.13
N VAL A 1133 -31.65 60.76 -4.91
CA VAL A 1133 -30.90 62.01 -4.67
C VAL A 1133 -31.44 62.84 -3.50
N ARG A 1134 -32.74 62.71 -3.18
CA ARG A 1134 -33.43 63.52 -2.16
C ARG A 1134 -33.61 62.82 -0.82
N GLU A 1135 -34.01 61.57 -0.84
CA GLU A 1135 -34.36 60.79 0.35
C GLU A 1135 -33.11 60.33 1.11
N PRO A 1136 -33.22 60.08 2.43
CA PRO A 1136 -32.10 59.58 3.23
C PRO A 1136 -31.58 58.23 2.75
N VAL A 1137 -30.26 58.06 2.79
CA VAL A 1137 -29.58 56.77 2.55
C VAL A 1137 -29.65 55.92 3.81
N ARG A 1138 -30.52 54.91 3.84
CA ARG A 1138 -30.77 54.01 4.98
C ARG A 1138 -29.92 52.73 4.89
N ILE A 1139 -28.60 52.86 4.74
CA ILE A 1139 -27.72 51.71 4.54
C ILE A 1139 -27.64 50.80 5.77
N ALA A 1140 -27.71 51.35 7.00
CA ALA A 1140 -27.74 50.53 8.22
C ALA A 1140 -28.94 49.57 8.23
N ASP A 1141 -30.11 50.06 7.80
CA ASP A 1141 -31.34 49.27 7.75
C ASP A 1141 -31.26 48.20 6.66
N ALA A 1142 -30.71 48.56 5.48
CA ALA A 1142 -30.49 47.62 4.40
C ALA A 1142 -29.51 46.49 4.79
N ILE A 1143 -28.38 46.80 5.45
CA ILE A 1143 -27.41 45.80 5.90
C ILE A 1143 -28.01 44.89 6.98
N ARG A 1144 -28.82 45.41 7.91
CA ARG A 1144 -29.54 44.58 8.88
C ARG A 1144 -30.55 43.66 8.20
N ALA A 1145 -31.30 44.15 7.22
CA ALA A 1145 -32.21 43.31 6.46
C ALA A 1145 -31.46 42.18 5.72
N MET A 1146 -30.27 42.45 5.17
CA MET A 1146 -29.42 41.41 4.59
C MET A 1146 -28.93 40.40 5.64
N ALA A 1147 -28.59 40.88 6.85
CA ALA A 1147 -28.22 40.00 7.96
C ALA A 1147 -29.37 39.06 8.33
N ASP A 1148 -30.59 39.59 8.45
CA ASP A 1148 -31.81 38.85 8.76
C ASP A 1148 -32.12 37.79 7.69
N ASP A 1149 -31.80 38.08 6.43
CA ASP A 1149 -31.88 37.14 5.30
C ASP A 1149 -30.70 36.14 5.21
N GLY A 1150 -29.77 36.17 6.17
CA GLY A 1150 -28.69 35.20 6.31
C GLY A 1150 -27.41 35.53 5.53
N HIS A 1151 -27.19 36.78 5.12
CA HIS A 1151 -25.92 37.22 4.53
C HIS A 1151 -24.82 37.34 5.60
N THR A 1152 -23.69 36.66 5.39
CA THR A 1152 -22.58 36.57 6.37
C THR A 1152 -21.24 37.05 5.82
N ALA A 1153 -21.14 37.35 4.53
CA ALA A 1153 -19.93 37.88 3.90
C ALA A 1153 -20.28 39.14 3.09
N PHE A 1154 -19.68 40.28 3.43
CA PHE A 1154 -19.89 41.57 2.77
C PHE A 1154 -18.60 42.01 2.10
N LEU A 1155 -18.63 42.10 0.78
CA LEU A 1155 -17.51 42.53 -0.05
C LEU A 1155 -17.77 43.94 -0.55
N GLU A 1156 -16.97 44.91 -0.07
CA GLU A 1156 -17.06 46.28 -0.51
C GLU A 1156 -16.46 46.44 -1.92
N ILE A 1157 -17.31 46.82 -2.87
CA ILE A 1157 -16.98 47.10 -4.26
C ILE A 1157 -16.71 48.60 -4.38
N GLY A 1158 -15.42 48.95 -4.37
CA GLY A 1158 -14.96 50.32 -4.44
C GLY A 1158 -13.44 50.45 -4.35
N PRO A 1159 -12.88 51.64 -4.66
CA PRO A 1159 -11.45 51.88 -4.71
C PRO A 1159 -10.78 52.00 -3.32
N HIS A 1160 -11.56 52.16 -2.25
CA HIS A 1160 -11.07 52.23 -0.86
C HIS A 1160 -12.23 51.91 0.10
N PRO A 1161 -12.02 51.15 1.20
CA PRO A 1161 -13.09 50.78 2.11
C PRO A 1161 -13.52 51.95 2.97
N VAL A 1162 -14.75 52.39 2.79
CA VAL A 1162 -15.39 53.45 3.61
C VAL A 1162 -16.62 52.93 4.34
N LEU A 1163 -17.15 51.76 3.95
CA LEU A 1163 -18.32 51.14 4.57
C LEU A 1163 -17.95 50.02 5.54
N GLY A 1164 -16.73 49.49 5.51
CA GLY A 1164 -16.31 48.38 6.37
C GLY A 1164 -16.62 48.54 7.87
N SER A 1165 -16.25 49.66 8.49
CA SER A 1165 -16.56 49.90 9.92
C SER A 1165 -18.07 50.04 10.17
N THR A 1166 -18.77 50.64 9.21
CA THR A 1166 -20.22 50.84 9.26
C THR A 1166 -20.96 49.50 9.24
N ILE A 1167 -20.55 48.59 8.35
CA ILE A 1167 -21.09 47.23 8.27
C ILE A 1167 -20.82 46.51 9.59
N ALA A 1168 -19.56 46.51 10.07
CA ALA A 1168 -19.19 45.85 11.32
C ALA A 1168 -20.01 46.35 12.53
N GLU A 1169 -20.24 47.66 12.65
CA GLU A 1169 -21.09 48.24 13.70
C GLU A 1169 -22.55 47.75 13.63
N CYS A 1170 -23.08 47.45 12.45
CA CYS A 1170 -24.44 46.92 12.31
C CYS A 1170 -24.59 45.52 12.92
N PHE A 1171 -23.49 44.76 13.01
CA PHE A 1171 -23.44 43.41 13.58
C PHE A 1171 -23.02 43.36 15.05
N ALA A 1172 -22.62 44.49 15.66
CA ALA A 1172 -22.15 44.53 17.04
C ALA A 1172 -23.20 44.04 18.08
N ALA A 1173 -24.49 44.01 17.71
CA ALA A 1173 -25.57 43.49 18.56
C ALA A 1173 -25.84 41.98 18.37
N HIS A 1174 -25.22 41.34 17.37
CA HIS A 1174 -25.36 39.91 17.08
C HIS A 1174 -24.11 39.17 17.56
N GLU A 1175 -24.03 38.89 18.87
CA GLU A 1175 -22.88 38.23 19.51
C GLU A 1175 -22.54 36.85 18.89
N GLU A 1176 -23.48 36.21 18.20
CA GLU A 1176 -23.32 34.88 17.59
C GLU A 1176 -22.96 34.88 16.09
N ALA A 1177 -22.94 36.03 15.41
CA ALA A 1177 -22.73 36.11 13.95
C ALA A 1177 -21.27 36.44 13.59
N HIS A 1178 -20.49 35.44 13.17
CA HIS A 1178 -19.22 35.68 12.49
C HIS A 1178 -19.49 36.28 11.09
N VAL A 1179 -19.16 37.56 10.92
CA VAL A 1179 -19.34 38.28 9.64
C VAL A 1179 -17.99 38.63 9.03
N ALA A 1180 -17.80 38.24 7.77
CA ALA A 1180 -16.63 38.65 6.99
C ALA A 1180 -16.93 40.00 6.32
N VAL A 1181 -16.15 41.04 6.66
CA VAL A 1181 -16.24 42.36 6.02
C VAL A 1181 -14.94 42.63 5.29
N LEU A 1182 -15.01 42.65 3.95
CA LEU A 1182 -13.87 42.61 3.06
C LEU A 1182 -13.92 43.78 2.08
N ALA A 1183 -12.77 44.14 1.51
CA ALA A 1183 -12.64 45.28 0.62
C ALA A 1183 -11.90 44.90 -0.65
N SER A 1184 -12.39 45.35 -1.80
CA SER A 1184 -11.75 45.09 -3.08
C SER A 1184 -10.37 45.74 -3.19
N LEU A 1185 -10.29 47.05 -2.89
CA LEU A 1185 -9.07 47.84 -3.01
C LEU A 1185 -8.85 48.70 -1.77
N ARG A 1186 -7.59 49.07 -1.50
CA ARG A 1186 -7.23 50.00 -0.41
C ARG A 1186 -6.13 50.95 -0.87
N ARG A 1187 -6.43 52.25 -0.87
CA ARG A 1187 -5.44 53.33 -1.10
C ARG A 1187 -4.10 53.07 -0.40
N GLY A 1188 -3.02 53.16 -1.17
CA GLY A 1188 -1.64 52.99 -0.69
C GLY A 1188 -1.21 51.53 -0.48
N LYS A 1189 -2.01 50.56 -0.91
CA LYS A 1189 -1.66 49.13 -0.93
C LYS A 1189 -1.70 48.61 -2.38
N PRO A 1190 -0.90 47.58 -2.72
CA PRO A 1190 -0.97 46.93 -4.03
C PRO A 1190 -2.38 46.36 -4.27
N GLU A 1191 -2.90 46.60 -5.47
CA GLU A 1191 -4.31 46.36 -5.82
C GLU A 1191 -4.60 44.86 -5.90
N ARG A 1192 -3.77 44.11 -6.65
CA ARG A 1192 -3.96 42.66 -6.80
C ARG A 1192 -3.73 41.92 -5.49
N GLU A 1193 -2.75 42.35 -4.69
CA GLU A 1193 -2.52 41.78 -3.35
C GLU A 1193 -3.72 41.99 -2.43
N THR A 1194 -4.31 43.19 -2.45
CA THR A 1194 -5.51 43.49 -1.64
C THR A 1194 -6.68 42.60 -2.04
N MET A 1195 -6.90 42.40 -3.35
CA MET A 1195 -7.92 41.49 -3.84
C MET A 1195 -7.65 40.02 -3.45
N LEU A 1196 -6.41 39.54 -3.55
CA LEU A 1196 -6.06 38.18 -3.12
C LEU A 1196 -6.25 37.99 -1.61
N LEU A 1197 -5.99 39.01 -0.79
CA LEU A 1197 -6.28 38.96 0.65
C LEU A 1197 -7.78 38.95 0.96
N ALA A 1198 -8.58 39.73 0.21
CA ALA A 1198 -10.03 39.65 0.31
C ALA A 1198 -10.55 38.27 -0.13
N CYS A 1199 -9.95 37.68 -1.16
CA CYS A 1199 -10.24 36.32 -1.62
C CYS A 1199 -9.91 35.28 -0.54
N ALA A 1200 -8.76 35.40 0.11
CA ALA A 1200 -8.39 34.58 1.26
C ALA A 1200 -9.43 34.71 2.40
N GLY A 1201 -9.92 35.93 2.67
CA GLY A 1201 -10.99 36.19 3.63
C GLY A 1201 -12.32 35.52 3.26
N LEU A 1202 -12.72 35.59 1.99
CA LEU A 1202 -13.91 34.89 1.49
C LEU A 1202 -13.77 33.37 1.63
N TYR A 1203 -12.60 32.82 1.30
CA TYR A 1203 -12.32 31.39 1.46
C TYR A 1203 -12.41 30.96 2.92
N ALA A 1204 -11.80 31.73 3.83
CA ALA A 1204 -11.87 31.50 5.27
C ALA A 1204 -13.31 31.57 5.83
N ALA A 1205 -14.17 32.41 5.23
CA ALA A 1205 -15.59 32.50 5.55
C ALA A 1205 -16.44 31.33 4.98
N GLY A 1206 -15.83 30.45 4.16
CA GLY A 1206 -16.49 29.27 3.60
C GLY A 1206 -16.79 29.34 2.10
N CYS A 1207 -16.43 30.42 1.40
CA CYS A 1207 -16.57 30.52 -0.05
C CYS A 1207 -15.50 29.65 -0.73
N VAL A 1208 -15.73 29.19 -1.97
CA VAL A 1208 -14.71 28.50 -2.75
C VAL A 1208 -14.49 29.31 -4.04
N PRO A 1209 -13.42 30.11 -4.12
CA PRO A 1209 -13.07 30.84 -5.33
C PRO A 1209 -12.82 29.89 -6.50
N ALA A 1210 -13.02 30.37 -7.72
CA ALA A 1210 -12.53 29.70 -8.92
C ALA A 1210 -11.01 29.90 -9.00
N TRP A 1211 -10.23 29.11 -8.26
CA TRP A 1211 -8.77 29.28 -8.13
C TRP A 1211 -8.05 29.40 -9.49
N HIS A 1212 -8.52 28.65 -10.48
CA HIS A 1212 -8.02 28.62 -11.86
C HIS A 1212 -8.12 30.01 -12.54
N ALA A 1213 -9.10 30.83 -12.16
CA ALA A 1213 -9.31 32.13 -12.80
C ALA A 1213 -8.22 33.18 -12.48
N PHE A 1214 -7.42 32.99 -11.43
CA PHE A 1214 -6.42 33.99 -10.99
C PHE A 1214 -5.10 33.40 -10.48
N GLN A 1215 -5.03 32.09 -10.30
CA GLN A 1215 -3.79 31.33 -10.20
C GLN A 1215 -3.52 30.65 -11.54
N GLU A 1216 -2.29 30.22 -11.78
CA GLU A 1216 -1.97 29.48 -13.00
C GLU A 1216 -2.78 28.18 -13.05
N ASP A 1217 -3.43 27.93 -14.19
CA ASP A 1217 -4.23 26.73 -14.47
C ASP A 1217 -3.41 25.44 -14.53
N PHE A 1218 -2.09 25.58 -14.51
CA PHE A 1218 -1.15 24.49 -14.67
C PHE A 1218 -0.08 24.56 -13.59
N GLY A 1219 0.08 23.46 -12.88
CA GLY A 1219 1.16 23.18 -11.94
C GLY A 1219 1.33 21.67 -11.87
N ASN A 1220 2.52 21.21 -11.55
CA ASN A 1220 2.73 19.79 -11.33
C ASN A 1220 2.08 19.41 -10.00
N VAL A 1221 1.28 18.34 -9.98
CA VAL A 1221 0.76 17.77 -8.73
C VAL A 1221 1.93 17.22 -7.93
N VAL A 1222 2.17 17.75 -6.73
CA VAL A 1222 3.31 17.35 -5.88
C VAL A 1222 2.84 16.73 -4.56
N SER A 1223 3.70 15.96 -3.88
CA SER A 1223 3.37 15.45 -2.54
C SER A 1223 3.33 16.60 -1.54
N LEU A 1224 2.26 16.68 -0.75
CA LEU A 1224 2.08 17.67 0.32
C LEU A 1224 2.10 16.97 1.68
N PRO A 1225 2.28 17.72 2.79
CA PRO A 1225 2.10 17.16 4.13
C PRO A 1225 0.76 16.42 4.28
N PRO A 1226 0.74 15.25 4.95
CA PRO A 1226 -0.46 14.46 5.11
C PRO A 1226 -1.47 15.14 6.04
N THR A 1227 -2.71 14.64 6.02
CA THR A 1227 -3.77 15.06 6.95
C THR A 1227 -3.32 14.92 8.41
N ALA A 1228 -3.53 15.96 9.22
CA ALA A 1228 -3.21 15.97 10.65
C ALA A 1228 -4.31 15.29 11.49
N TRP A 1229 -4.21 13.98 11.63
CA TRP A 1229 -5.19 13.14 12.33
C TRP A 1229 -5.32 13.47 13.83
N GLN A 1230 -6.54 13.76 14.29
CA GLN A 1230 -6.87 14.03 15.70
C GLN A 1230 -7.21 12.74 16.44
N ARG A 1231 -6.22 11.84 16.52
CA ARG A 1231 -6.42 10.48 17.00
C ARG A 1231 -6.82 10.44 18.47
N LYS A 1232 -7.90 9.71 18.76
CA LYS A 1232 -8.29 9.30 20.12
C LYS A 1232 -8.15 7.79 20.26
N ARG A 1233 -7.94 7.32 21.49
CA ARG A 1233 -7.81 5.89 21.79
C ARG A 1233 -9.18 5.20 21.74
N TYR A 1234 -9.30 4.18 20.90
CA TYR A 1234 -10.44 3.28 20.78
C TYR A 1234 -9.97 1.82 20.89
N TRP A 1235 -10.39 1.16 21.97
CA TRP A 1235 -10.05 -0.24 22.23
C TRP A 1235 -11.13 -0.89 23.09
N LEU A 1236 -11.37 -2.19 22.90
CA LEU A 1236 -12.27 -2.96 23.75
C LEU A 1236 -11.70 -3.05 25.16
N ARG A 1237 -12.51 -2.75 26.18
CA ARG A 1237 -12.13 -3.04 27.57
C ARG A 1237 -12.21 -4.56 27.77
N ARG A 1238 -11.06 -5.23 27.90
CA ARG A 1238 -11.05 -6.62 28.40
C ARG A 1238 -11.68 -6.62 29.80
N ARG A 1239 -12.76 -7.38 30.01
CA ARG A 1239 -13.10 -7.83 31.36
C ARG A 1239 -11.89 -8.64 31.85
N PRO A 1240 -11.34 -8.40 33.04
CA PRO A 1240 -10.36 -9.32 33.61
C PRO A 1240 -11.00 -10.71 33.58
N ALA A 1241 -10.28 -11.69 33.03
CA ALA A 1241 -10.78 -13.04 32.89
C ALA A 1241 -11.37 -13.47 34.24
N ALA A 1242 -12.67 -13.76 34.26
CA ALA A 1242 -13.23 -14.50 35.39
C ALA A 1242 -12.38 -15.77 35.47
N GLN A 1243 -11.66 -15.93 36.59
CA GLN A 1243 -10.98 -17.18 36.90
C GLN A 1243 -12.00 -18.28 36.64
N LEU A 1244 -11.78 -19.08 35.59
CA LEU A 1244 -12.51 -20.32 35.40
C LEU A 1244 -12.44 -21.02 36.77
N PRO A 1245 -13.58 -21.34 37.40
CA PRO A 1245 -13.54 -22.00 38.69
C PRO A 1245 -12.70 -23.25 38.53
N ALA A 1246 -11.60 -23.33 39.29
CA ALA A 1246 -10.83 -24.55 39.39
C ALA A 1246 -11.78 -25.65 39.88
N GLY A 1247 -12.17 -26.54 38.99
CA GLY A 1247 -13.01 -27.70 39.27
C GLY A 1247 -13.03 -28.59 38.04
N GLY A 1248 -12.79 -29.89 38.13
CA GLY A 1248 -12.47 -30.78 39.23
C GLY A 1248 -12.22 -32.16 38.64
#